data_AF-A0A101J183-F1
#
_entry.id   AF-A0A101J183-F1
#
_cell.length_a   1.000
_cell.length_b   1.000
_cell.length_c   1.000
_cell.angle_alpha   90.00
_cell.angle_beta   90.00
_cell.angle_gamma   90.00
#
_symmetry.space_group_name_H-M   'P 1'
#
loop_
_entity.id
_entity.type
_entity.pdbx_description
1 polymer ?
#
loop_
_entity_poly.entity_id
_entity_poly.type
_entity_poly.pdbx_seq_one_letter_code
_entity_poly.pdbx_strand_id
1 'polypeptide(L)'
;MSRYACIHGHFYQPPRENPWFERIEVQDSAYPFHDWNERITAECYAPNSAARILDEDGLITRIVNNYSMMSFNAGPTLLSWLEDNHPNTYLALIEADHIGSNRFRGHGPAIAQCYNHMIMPLANRRDKQTQVRWGVEDFLDRFGREPEGMWLPEMAVDLETLRIMAAEGIRYVILEPHQVARVRDQNGTWRSLPDGWIDPKVPYRVDPGEGQEIAIFINDVGIAHEVAFGNLLRDGHWLLSRLAGAFDGREEDQLVHFAIDGETYGHHFHFGEMALAYCLSRLGEEGITPTIYGEYLSTHPPQQEIEIREDTAWSCPHSLARWKGGCTCSTGAHPGWSLEWRMHLRRAFDLLRDRASIHYEEAASPLLQDPWAARNEYISIINDRSHTKRAAFLEKHATRSLDREELVLVLELLEMQRNLMLMYTSCGWFFDDIAGIEAVQVMWYAARALQLYRSTGGADPTADLLSMLAQAKANTIGYSDGASVWQSRVLPHITDLRKVCGHFALTSLFCSYPDTSTHAIYQVTRFRDCQEQEERRRIAVGAARVRSLLTCESKEFIYAAAYPGGPNLLAGVAPYAGGKAFGEIRDAVCAAWRDPTSSFYDELTRWFGEGCIRGTDLLRDEARTIVSLILKTSISRIEDSFQDIYTRYLPLMESMHMLEMPIPAAIAVPVAHILHRDLVLAVGSTRPDPVEMSRIVDAMQRFAIPPEKEKLSMMTGSRLSLLLQDLLGSPGDPSILASIFGIIQVISGLSLTPSLWEAQNAFIQLRDAYMPVRNGKAGDRRYHSLPEQIEDIGRFLGVRI
;
A
#
# COMPACT_ATOMS: atom_id res chain seq x y z
N MET A 1 25.60 36.08 -0.36
CA MET A 1 25.09 35.03 0.53
C MET A 1 23.67 34.71 0.15
N SER A 2 23.48 33.56 -0.45
CA SER A 2 22.17 33.00 -0.79
C SER A 2 21.80 31.96 0.27
N ARG A 3 20.55 32.00 0.72
CA ARG A 3 19.99 31.05 1.69
C ARG A 3 19.14 30.06 0.94
N TYR A 4 19.44 28.77 1.05
CA TYR A 4 18.68 27.70 0.39
C TYR A 4 18.03 26.79 1.42
N ALA A 5 16.83 26.31 1.12
CA ALA A 5 16.15 25.29 1.94
C ALA A 5 15.65 24.12 1.10
N CYS A 6 15.86 22.91 1.61
CA CYS A 6 15.37 21.66 1.01
C CYS A 6 14.76 20.78 2.10
N ILE A 7 13.53 20.33 1.89
CA ILE A 7 12.89 19.33 2.76
C ILE A 7 12.82 18.03 1.97
N HIS A 8 13.17 16.90 2.61
CA HIS A 8 13.08 15.59 2.00
C HIS A 8 12.09 14.67 2.72
N GLY A 9 11.09 14.18 2.00
CA GLY A 9 10.16 13.17 2.50
C GLY A 9 10.46 11.78 1.94
N HIS A 10 10.73 10.82 2.83
CA HIS A 10 10.87 9.41 2.50
C HIS A 10 9.51 8.69 2.60
N PHE A 11 8.85 8.40 1.47
CA PHE A 11 7.52 7.76 1.47
C PHE A 11 7.65 6.28 1.10
N TYR A 12 7.19 5.38 1.97
CA TYR A 12 7.36 3.95 1.77
C TYR A 12 6.32 3.11 2.53
N GLN A 13 5.79 2.10 1.85
CA GLN A 13 5.09 0.97 2.47
C GLN A 13 5.81 -0.32 2.15
N PRO A 14 6.01 -1.22 3.14
CA PRO A 14 6.55 -2.54 2.87
C PRO A 14 5.65 -3.33 1.92
N PRO A 15 6.21 -4.29 1.16
CA PRO A 15 5.40 -5.18 0.37
C PRO A 15 4.53 -6.04 1.29
N ARG A 16 3.21 -5.84 1.23
CA ARG A 16 2.18 -6.45 2.10
C ARG A 16 1.35 -7.50 1.37
N GLU A 17 1.68 -7.76 0.12
CA GLU A 17 0.93 -8.65 -0.75
C GLU A 17 1.07 -10.11 -0.29
N ASN A 18 -0.01 -10.87 -0.39
CA ASN A 18 0.05 -12.32 -0.31
C ASN A 18 0.92 -12.85 -1.48
N PRO A 19 2.08 -13.50 -1.26
CA PRO A 19 3.02 -13.84 -2.34
C PRO A 19 2.50 -14.85 -3.37
N TRP A 20 1.39 -15.52 -3.06
CA TRP A 20 0.74 -16.45 -3.97
C TRP A 20 -0.32 -15.80 -4.83
N PHE A 21 -0.79 -14.59 -4.49
CA PHE A 21 -1.85 -13.89 -5.21
C PHE A 21 -1.44 -12.49 -5.67
N GLU A 22 -0.35 -11.94 -5.12
CA GLU A 22 0.15 -10.57 -5.34
C GLU A 22 -0.92 -9.50 -5.16
N ARG A 23 -1.66 -9.63 -4.06
CA ARG A 23 -2.61 -8.64 -3.60
C ARG A 23 -2.58 -8.57 -2.08
N ILE A 24 -2.89 -7.41 -1.53
CA ILE A 24 -3.05 -7.25 -0.09
C ILE A 24 -4.42 -7.80 0.30
N GLU A 25 -4.46 -8.65 1.33
CA GLU A 25 -5.73 -9.09 1.94
C GLU A 25 -6.15 -8.09 3.03
N VAL A 26 -7.44 -8.04 3.35
CA VAL A 26 -7.95 -7.16 4.41
C VAL A 26 -7.19 -7.26 5.74
N GLN A 27 -6.86 -6.10 6.31
CA GLN A 27 -6.14 -5.94 7.57
C GLN A 27 -7.02 -5.20 8.58
N ASP A 28 -7.60 -5.93 9.54
CA ASP A 28 -8.59 -5.38 10.48
C ASP A 28 -8.11 -4.18 11.30
N SER A 29 -6.80 -4.07 11.55
CA SER A 29 -6.20 -2.93 12.23
C SER A 29 -6.26 -1.61 11.43
N ALA A 30 -6.57 -1.68 10.14
CA ALA A 30 -6.70 -0.52 9.26
C ALA A 30 -8.14 0.01 9.14
N TYR A 31 -9.11 -0.62 9.80
CA TYR A 31 -10.53 -0.20 9.75
C TYR A 31 -10.68 1.32 10.01
N PRO A 32 -11.51 2.04 9.23
CA PRO A 32 -12.49 1.54 8.25
C PRO A 32 -11.93 1.18 6.86
N PHE A 33 -10.64 1.36 6.63
CA PHE A 33 -9.99 1.03 5.36
C PHE A 33 -9.77 -0.47 5.21
N HIS A 34 -9.63 -0.94 3.97
CA HIS A 34 -9.35 -2.32 3.62
C HIS A 34 -8.01 -2.78 4.20
N ASP A 35 -6.97 -1.96 4.04
CA ASP A 35 -5.62 -2.24 4.51
C ASP A 35 -4.82 -0.98 4.84
N TRP A 36 -3.61 -1.15 5.39
CA TRP A 36 -2.76 -0.04 5.81
C TRP A 36 -2.29 0.86 4.65
N ASN A 37 -2.13 0.33 3.43
CA ASN A 37 -1.73 1.16 2.29
C ASN A 37 -2.87 2.12 1.92
N GLU A 38 -4.12 1.65 1.91
CA GLU A 38 -5.28 2.50 1.65
C GLU A 38 -5.43 3.58 2.73
N ARG A 39 -5.30 3.19 4.01
CA ARG A 39 -5.37 4.12 5.13
C ARG A 39 -4.33 5.24 5.03
N ILE A 40 -3.05 4.88 4.85
CA ILE A 40 -1.96 5.86 4.82
C ILE A 40 -2.02 6.70 3.54
N THR A 41 -2.53 6.14 2.43
CA THR A 41 -2.80 6.92 1.22
C THR A 41 -3.82 8.01 1.50
N ALA A 42 -4.93 7.69 2.16
CA ALA A 42 -5.98 8.66 2.51
C ALA A 42 -5.50 9.70 3.54
N GLU A 43 -4.62 9.30 4.47
CA GLU A 43 -4.15 10.16 5.56
C GLU A 43 -2.90 10.99 5.19
N CYS A 44 -2.11 10.58 4.18
CA CYS A 44 -0.83 11.21 3.86
C CYS A 44 -0.58 11.39 2.34
N TYR A 45 -0.57 10.31 1.55
CA TYR A 45 -0.06 10.40 0.17
C TYR A 45 -0.97 11.22 -0.75
N ALA A 46 -2.28 10.96 -0.72
CA ALA A 46 -3.24 11.79 -1.44
C ALA A 46 -3.23 13.23 -0.90
N PRO A 47 -3.34 13.48 0.42
CA PRO A 47 -3.28 14.84 0.98
C PRO A 47 -2.06 15.67 0.55
N ASN A 48 -0.86 15.09 0.47
CA ASN A 48 0.32 15.82 0.01
C ASN A 48 0.28 16.19 -1.48
N SER A 49 -0.43 15.43 -2.32
CA SER A 49 -0.62 15.77 -3.74
C SER A 49 -1.55 16.98 -3.95
N ALA A 50 -2.39 17.28 -2.96
CA ALA A 50 -3.27 18.43 -2.95
C ALA A 50 -3.43 18.95 -1.51
N ALA A 51 -2.39 19.56 -0.97
CA ALA A 51 -2.39 20.15 0.37
C ALA A 51 -3.06 21.53 0.36
N ARG A 52 -3.81 21.84 1.42
CA ARG A 52 -4.59 23.09 1.52
C ARG A 52 -3.77 24.20 2.15
N ILE A 53 -3.92 25.40 1.63
CA ILE A 53 -3.47 26.64 2.25
C ILE A 53 -4.71 27.44 2.68
N LEU A 54 -4.81 27.68 3.99
CA LEU A 54 -5.91 28.44 4.60
C LEU A 54 -5.55 29.93 4.73
N ASP A 55 -6.56 30.78 4.79
CA ASP A 55 -6.43 32.17 5.27
C ASP A 55 -6.75 32.30 6.77
N GLU A 56 -6.74 33.54 7.27
CA GLU A 56 -6.99 33.89 8.68
C GLU A 56 -8.41 33.49 9.15
N ASP A 57 -9.36 33.38 8.24
CA ASP A 57 -10.75 32.95 8.53
C ASP A 57 -10.89 31.41 8.48
N GLY A 58 -9.80 30.68 8.21
CA GLY A 58 -9.79 29.23 8.07
C GLY A 58 -10.32 28.72 6.72
N LEU A 59 -10.45 29.59 5.73
CA LEU A 59 -10.97 29.22 4.40
C LEU A 59 -9.84 28.81 3.46
N ILE A 60 -10.08 27.77 2.67
CA ILE A 60 -9.16 27.27 1.67
C ILE A 60 -9.03 28.29 0.55
N THR A 61 -7.85 28.87 0.43
CA THR A 61 -7.51 29.82 -0.63
C THR A 61 -6.87 29.14 -1.83
N ARG A 62 -6.03 28.13 -1.57
CA ARG A 62 -5.24 27.43 -2.58
C ARG A 62 -5.07 25.96 -2.22
N ILE A 63 -4.90 25.15 -3.26
CA ILE A 63 -4.41 23.78 -3.17
C ILE A 63 -3.05 23.73 -3.88
N VAL A 64 -2.08 23.06 -3.26
CA VAL A 64 -0.74 22.88 -3.82
C VAL A 64 -0.30 21.43 -3.71
N ASN A 65 0.52 20.98 -4.66
CA ASN A 65 1.13 19.67 -4.60
C ASN A 65 2.50 19.79 -3.92
N ASN A 66 2.63 19.31 -2.68
CA ASN A 66 3.86 19.40 -1.89
C ASN A 66 5.05 18.71 -2.59
N TYR A 67 4.80 17.58 -3.26
CA TYR A 67 5.83 16.83 -3.98
C TYR A 67 6.54 17.66 -5.06
N SER A 68 5.85 18.66 -5.64
CA SER A 68 6.45 19.57 -6.64
C SER A 68 7.36 20.64 -6.05
N MET A 69 7.45 20.73 -4.72
CA MET A 69 8.10 21.81 -3.98
C MET A 69 9.14 21.31 -2.96
N MET A 70 9.24 20.00 -2.77
CA MET A 70 10.19 19.34 -1.86
C MET A 70 10.98 18.27 -2.62
N SER A 71 12.11 17.82 -2.08
CA SER A 71 12.70 16.57 -2.55
C SER A 71 11.91 15.39 -1.94
N PHE A 72 11.76 14.29 -2.66
CA PHE A 72 11.11 13.11 -2.10
C PHE A 72 11.58 11.83 -2.77
N ASN A 73 11.36 10.70 -2.11
CA ASN A 73 11.31 9.41 -2.78
C ASN A 73 9.97 8.74 -2.45
N ALA A 74 9.46 7.93 -3.38
CA ALA A 74 8.36 7.01 -3.13
C ALA A 74 8.85 5.60 -3.47
N GLY A 75 8.77 4.66 -2.52
CA GLY A 75 9.28 3.31 -2.71
C GLY A 75 8.57 2.57 -3.86
N PRO A 76 9.27 1.73 -4.66
CA PRO A 76 8.66 1.01 -5.78
C PRO A 76 7.45 0.13 -5.41
N THR A 77 7.47 -0.47 -4.21
CA THR A 77 6.35 -1.26 -3.67
C THR A 77 5.11 -0.40 -3.44
N LEU A 78 5.28 0.82 -2.92
CA LEU A 78 4.20 1.78 -2.76
C LEU A 78 3.71 2.30 -4.12
N LEU A 79 4.62 2.65 -5.03
CA LEU A 79 4.25 3.18 -6.36
C LEU A 79 3.46 2.16 -7.17
N SER A 80 3.86 0.89 -7.16
CA SER A 80 3.13 -0.19 -7.82
C SER A 80 1.71 -0.34 -7.26
N TRP A 81 1.57 -0.28 -5.93
CA TRP A 81 0.25 -0.37 -5.30
C TRP A 81 -0.63 0.85 -5.61
N LEU A 82 -0.06 2.07 -5.60
CA LEU A 82 -0.77 3.30 -5.94
C LEU A 82 -1.22 3.30 -7.41
N GLU A 83 -0.41 2.79 -8.32
CA GLU A 83 -0.76 2.70 -9.75
C GLU A 83 -2.05 1.89 -9.97
N ASP A 84 -2.18 0.76 -9.27
CA ASP A 84 -3.35 -0.12 -9.39
C ASP A 84 -4.57 0.36 -8.59
N ASN A 85 -4.36 0.90 -7.37
CA ASN A 85 -5.44 1.15 -6.41
C ASN A 85 -5.81 2.64 -6.26
N HIS A 86 -4.86 3.56 -6.49
CA HIS A 86 -5.08 5.01 -6.42
C HIS A 86 -4.38 5.75 -7.58
N PRO A 87 -4.77 5.48 -8.84
CA PRO A 87 -4.06 5.97 -10.02
C PRO A 87 -3.97 7.51 -10.08
N ASN A 88 -4.95 8.23 -9.53
CA ASN A 88 -4.91 9.69 -9.45
C ASN A 88 -3.78 10.19 -8.55
N THR A 89 -3.58 9.56 -7.38
CA THR A 89 -2.47 9.89 -6.48
C THR A 89 -1.15 9.55 -7.14
N TYR A 90 -1.03 8.34 -7.72
CA TYR A 90 0.15 7.92 -8.47
C TYR A 90 0.56 8.93 -9.54
N LEU A 91 -0.37 9.28 -10.44
CA LEU A 91 -0.12 10.25 -11.50
C LEU A 91 0.23 11.65 -10.96
N ALA A 92 -0.32 12.05 -9.82
CA ALA A 92 0.02 13.33 -9.19
C ALA A 92 1.45 13.35 -8.62
N LEU A 93 2.02 12.21 -8.22
CA LEU A 93 3.45 12.12 -7.86
C LEU A 93 4.35 12.22 -9.10
N ILE A 94 3.98 11.57 -10.20
CA ILE A 94 4.74 11.65 -11.47
C ILE A 94 4.70 13.08 -12.03
N GLU A 95 3.52 13.69 -12.06
CA GLU A 95 3.35 15.07 -12.53
C GLU A 95 4.06 16.08 -11.61
N ALA A 96 4.10 15.83 -10.29
CA ALA A 96 4.87 16.65 -9.37
C ALA A 96 6.36 16.69 -9.73
N ASP A 97 6.93 15.58 -10.19
CA ASP A 97 8.31 15.54 -10.66
C ASP A 97 8.51 16.40 -11.92
N HIS A 98 7.57 16.35 -12.86
CA HIS A 98 7.63 17.17 -14.06
C HIS A 98 7.49 18.68 -13.76
N ILE A 99 6.50 19.06 -12.95
CA ILE A 99 6.30 20.44 -12.49
C ILE A 99 7.53 20.93 -11.72
N GLY A 100 8.06 20.10 -10.82
CA GLY A 100 9.26 20.39 -10.04
C GLY A 100 10.49 20.57 -10.93
N SER A 101 10.69 19.72 -11.95
CA SER A 101 11.78 19.85 -12.92
C SER A 101 11.76 21.21 -13.62
N ASN A 102 10.59 21.69 -14.05
CA ASN A 102 10.46 23.04 -14.62
C ASN A 102 10.79 24.16 -13.62
N ARG A 103 10.51 23.95 -12.33
CA ARG A 103 10.82 24.90 -11.25
C ARG A 103 12.30 24.92 -10.90
N PHE A 104 12.94 23.75 -10.84
CA PHE A 104 14.30 23.56 -10.34
C PHE A 104 15.32 23.36 -11.48
N ARG A 105 15.21 24.20 -12.53
CA ARG A 105 16.18 24.31 -13.64
C ARG A 105 16.47 22.99 -14.38
N GLY A 106 15.47 22.12 -14.50
CA GLY A 106 15.57 20.81 -15.16
C GLY A 106 15.82 19.65 -14.20
N HIS A 107 16.04 19.90 -12.90
CA HIS A 107 16.24 18.86 -11.90
C HIS A 107 14.91 18.43 -11.28
N GLY A 108 14.56 17.15 -11.35
CA GLY A 108 13.30 16.66 -10.79
C GLY A 108 13.38 16.41 -9.27
N PRO A 109 12.32 16.73 -8.50
CA PRO A 109 12.27 16.55 -7.05
C PRO A 109 12.33 15.09 -6.58
N ALA A 110 11.86 14.14 -7.40
CA ALA A 110 11.85 12.73 -7.07
C ALA A 110 13.26 12.12 -7.18
N ILE A 111 13.62 11.27 -6.24
CA ILE A 111 14.83 10.44 -6.28
C ILE A 111 14.44 8.96 -6.23
N ALA A 112 15.33 8.08 -6.72
CA ALA A 112 15.10 6.64 -6.68
C ALA A 112 15.24 6.07 -5.26
N GLN A 113 14.91 4.80 -5.09
CA GLN A 113 15.12 4.04 -3.86
C GLN A 113 15.65 2.65 -4.21
N CYS A 114 16.48 2.05 -3.34
CA CYS A 114 16.74 0.61 -3.45
C CYS A 114 15.42 -0.19 -3.40
N TYR A 115 15.21 -1.06 -4.38
CA TYR A 115 13.88 -1.49 -4.81
C TYR A 115 12.95 -2.04 -3.70
N ASN A 116 13.38 -3.07 -2.96
CA ASN A 116 12.58 -3.71 -1.91
C ASN A 116 12.87 -3.19 -0.49
N HIS A 117 13.57 -2.06 -0.36
CA HIS A 117 13.94 -1.51 0.95
C HIS A 117 14.75 -2.50 1.83
N MET A 118 15.65 -3.25 1.20
CA MET A 118 16.58 -4.18 1.87
C MET A 118 17.74 -3.41 2.52
N ILE A 119 18.20 -3.83 3.70
CA ILE A 119 19.38 -3.25 4.35
C ILE A 119 20.64 -3.59 3.56
N MET A 120 21.07 -2.65 2.72
CA MET A 120 22.08 -2.87 1.69
C MET A 120 23.41 -3.39 2.24
N PRO A 121 23.99 -2.85 3.33
CA PRO A 121 25.28 -3.36 3.81
C PRO A 121 25.23 -4.81 4.32
N LEU A 122 24.05 -5.30 4.69
CA LEU A 122 23.86 -6.71 5.06
C LEU A 122 23.56 -7.61 3.85
N ALA A 123 23.30 -7.06 2.67
CA ALA A 123 23.04 -7.84 1.47
C ALA A 123 24.35 -8.36 0.87
N ASN A 124 24.28 -9.48 0.13
CA ASN A 124 25.44 -9.90 -0.67
C ASN A 124 25.59 -8.98 -1.89
N ARG A 125 26.77 -9.02 -2.53
CA ARG A 125 27.08 -8.15 -3.68
C ARG A 125 26.07 -8.26 -4.83
N ARG A 126 25.61 -9.48 -5.16
CA ARG A 126 24.65 -9.70 -6.26
C ARG A 126 23.31 -9.01 -5.94
N ASP A 127 22.83 -9.15 -4.71
CA ASP A 127 21.61 -8.51 -4.23
C ASP A 127 21.75 -6.98 -4.17
N LYS A 128 22.89 -6.44 -3.73
CA LYS A 128 23.16 -5.00 -3.80
C LYS A 128 23.03 -4.47 -5.24
N GLN A 129 23.67 -5.13 -6.20
CA GLN A 129 23.61 -4.74 -7.62
C GLN A 129 22.18 -4.75 -8.15
N THR A 130 21.43 -5.82 -7.90
CA THR A 130 20.04 -5.91 -8.36
C THR A 130 19.15 -4.86 -7.70
N GLN A 131 19.28 -4.62 -6.39
CA GLN A 131 18.43 -3.67 -5.68
C GLN A 131 18.64 -2.22 -6.15
N VAL A 132 19.89 -1.84 -6.47
CA VAL A 132 20.19 -0.54 -7.08
C VAL A 132 19.64 -0.48 -8.49
N ARG A 133 19.99 -1.45 -9.36
CA ARG A 133 19.54 -1.44 -10.76
C ARG A 133 18.02 -1.47 -10.88
N TRP A 134 17.33 -2.32 -10.14
CA TRP A 134 15.87 -2.36 -10.14
C TRP A 134 15.26 -1.03 -9.66
N GLY A 135 15.89 -0.36 -8.69
CA GLY A 135 15.46 0.97 -8.25
C GLY A 135 15.63 2.03 -9.34
N VAL A 136 16.71 1.98 -10.12
CA VAL A 136 16.95 2.88 -11.26
C VAL A 136 15.97 2.61 -12.39
N GLU A 137 15.80 1.35 -12.79
CA GLU A 137 14.93 0.96 -13.91
C GLU A 137 13.44 1.21 -13.59
N ASP A 138 12.98 0.92 -12.37
CA ASP A 138 11.61 1.26 -11.94
C ASP A 138 11.39 2.77 -11.93
N PHE A 139 12.38 3.55 -11.48
CA PHE A 139 12.30 5.01 -11.53
C PHE A 139 12.23 5.51 -12.98
N LEU A 140 13.06 4.98 -13.87
CA LEU A 140 13.10 5.37 -15.28
C LEU A 140 11.78 5.06 -15.99
N ASP A 141 11.23 3.86 -15.78
CA ASP A 141 9.95 3.43 -16.37
C ASP A 141 8.79 4.34 -15.94
N ARG A 142 8.79 4.84 -14.69
CA ARG A 142 7.69 5.63 -14.12
C ARG A 142 7.82 7.13 -14.38
N PHE A 143 9.00 7.69 -14.12
CA PHE A 143 9.25 9.14 -14.19
C PHE A 143 9.82 9.59 -15.53
N GLY A 144 10.25 8.67 -16.40
CA GLY A 144 10.72 8.99 -17.76
C GLY A 144 12.05 9.71 -17.83
N ARG A 145 12.85 9.70 -16.75
CA ARG A 145 14.21 10.26 -16.67
C ARG A 145 15.10 9.44 -15.75
N GLU A 146 16.41 9.60 -15.88
CA GLU A 146 17.36 9.00 -14.94
C GLU A 146 17.28 9.66 -13.55
N PRO A 147 17.40 8.88 -12.46
CA PRO A 147 17.43 9.43 -11.10
C PRO A 147 18.79 10.07 -10.80
N GLU A 148 18.78 11.26 -10.19
CA GLU A 148 20.02 11.93 -9.77
C GLU A 148 20.53 11.46 -8.42
N GLY A 149 19.61 11.09 -7.53
CA GLY A 149 19.89 10.59 -6.19
C GLY A 149 19.18 9.28 -5.92
N MET A 150 19.56 8.61 -4.83
CA MET A 150 18.89 7.40 -4.37
C MET A 150 18.79 7.36 -2.85
N TRP A 151 17.62 6.98 -2.34
CA TRP A 151 17.40 6.68 -0.93
C TRP A 151 17.96 5.29 -0.58
N LEU A 152 18.89 5.28 0.39
CA LEU A 152 19.38 4.08 1.04
C LEU A 152 18.36 3.64 2.10
N PRO A 153 17.89 2.38 2.09
CA PRO A 153 16.97 1.89 3.12
C PRO A 153 17.55 2.10 4.51
N GLU A 154 16.84 2.88 5.33
CA GLU A 154 17.26 3.28 6.69
C GLU A 154 18.56 4.10 6.73
N MET A 155 18.91 4.77 5.63
CA MET A 155 20.24 5.36 5.39
C MET A 155 21.39 4.37 5.69
N ALA A 156 21.14 3.06 5.55
CA ALA A 156 22.13 2.04 5.87
C ALA A 156 23.23 2.03 4.82
N VAL A 157 24.49 2.26 5.22
CA VAL A 157 25.57 2.58 4.26
C VAL A 157 26.86 1.77 4.46
N ASP A 158 27.48 1.41 3.34
CA ASP A 158 28.86 0.92 3.22
C ASP A 158 29.47 1.40 1.88
N LEU A 159 30.80 1.30 1.73
CA LEU A 159 31.48 1.79 0.52
C LEU A 159 31.14 0.95 -0.71
N GLU A 160 30.88 -0.35 -0.55
CA GLU A 160 30.50 -1.22 -1.66
C GLU A 160 29.16 -0.78 -2.29
N THR A 161 28.16 -0.45 -1.46
CA THR A 161 26.85 0.01 -1.92
C THR A 161 26.98 1.35 -2.63
N LEU A 162 27.73 2.30 -2.05
CA LEU A 162 27.96 3.60 -2.69
C LEU A 162 28.67 3.47 -4.04
N ARG A 163 29.66 2.57 -4.16
CA ARG A 163 30.33 2.28 -5.43
C ARG A 163 29.37 1.71 -6.48
N ILE A 164 28.49 0.79 -6.09
CA ILE A 164 27.47 0.22 -6.98
C ILE A 164 26.49 1.31 -7.44
N MET A 165 26.05 2.18 -6.54
CA MET A 165 25.17 3.31 -6.87
C MET A 165 25.83 4.30 -7.83
N ALA A 166 27.08 4.69 -7.58
CA ALA A 166 27.82 5.58 -8.47
C ALA A 166 28.00 4.97 -9.87
N ALA A 167 28.29 3.66 -9.95
CA ALA A 167 28.41 2.94 -11.21
C ALA A 167 27.09 2.87 -12.02
N GLU A 168 25.93 2.96 -11.36
CA GLU A 168 24.60 3.03 -11.98
C GLU A 168 24.12 4.49 -12.16
N GLY A 169 25.03 5.48 -12.05
CA GLY A 169 24.75 6.89 -12.37
C GLY A 169 24.18 7.73 -11.23
N ILE A 170 24.04 7.17 -10.02
CA ILE A 170 23.56 7.93 -8.86
C ILE A 170 24.63 8.93 -8.41
N ARG A 171 24.26 10.22 -8.33
CA ARG A 171 25.17 11.33 -8.01
C ARG A 171 25.20 11.67 -6.52
N TYR A 172 24.13 11.41 -5.78
CA TYR A 172 24.10 11.69 -4.34
C TYR A 172 23.23 10.75 -3.51
N VAL A 173 23.55 10.68 -2.22
CA VAL A 173 22.71 10.09 -1.17
C VAL A 173 22.62 11.03 0.04
N ILE A 174 21.74 10.69 0.99
CA ILE A 174 21.54 11.42 2.25
C ILE A 174 22.00 10.50 3.39
N LEU A 175 22.79 11.02 4.33
CA LEU A 175 23.28 10.30 5.52
C LEU A 175 23.15 11.15 6.79
N GLU A 176 23.31 10.51 7.94
CA GLU A 176 23.29 11.16 9.26
C GLU A 176 24.69 11.58 9.75
N PRO A 177 24.80 12.61 10.61
CA PRO A 177 26.07 13.06 11.18
C PRO A 177 26.93 11.95 11.81
N HIS A 178 26.31 11.01 12.55
CA HIS A 178 27.05 9.93 13.22
C HIS A 178 27.67 8.91 12.26
N GLN A 179 27.26 8.93 10.99
CA GLN A 179 27.78 8.06 9.93
C GLN A 179 29.06 8.63 9.33
N VAL A 180 29.57 9.78 9.79
CA VAL A 180 30.82 10.36 9.33
C VAL A 180 31.96 10.06 10.31
N ALA A 181 33.06 9.51 9.79
CA ALA A 181 34.25 9.18 10.56
C ALA A 181 35.21 10.37 10.69
N ARG A 182 35.50 11.03 9.57
CA ARG A 182 36.46 12.14 9.46
C ARG A 182 36.20 12.98 8.21
N VAL A 183 36.69 14.22 8.21
CA VAL A 183 36.50 15.19 7.12
C VAL A 183 37.83 15.84 6.73
N ARG A 184 38.00 16.20 5.46
CA ARG A 184 39.13 17.02 4.97
C ARG A 184 38.70 18.00 3.90
N ASP A 185 39.44 19.08 3.75
CA ASP A 185 39.33 19.96 2.57
C ASP A 185 39.99 19.27 1.36
N GLN A 186 39.71 19.75 0.14
CA GLN A 186 40.10 19.12 -1.14
C GLN A 186 41.60 18.82 -1.38
N ASN A 187 42.51 19.20 -0.48
CA ASN A 187 43.92 18.78 -0.42
C ASN A 187 44.46 18.82 1.02
N GLY A 188 43.55 18.78 2.00
CA GLY A 188 43.86 18.95 3.42
C GLY A 188 44.18 17.63 4.13
N THR A 189 44.55 17.76 5.40
CA THR A 189 44.69 16.61 6.30
C THR A 189 43.34 16.18 6.85
N TRP A 190 43.14 14.86 6.98
CA TRP A 190 41.97 14.30 7.65
C TRP A 190 41.85 14.79 9.10
N ARG A 191 40.66 15.27 9.45
CA ARG A 191 40.28 15.71 10.79
C ARG A 191 39.20 14.77 11.33
N SER A 192 39.44 14.17 12.50
CA SER A 192 38.39 13.49 13.24
C SER A 192 37.33 14.50 13.70
N LEU A 193 36.11 14.03 13.90
CA LEU A 193 34.99 14.85 14.40
C LEU A 193 34.84 14.62 15.92
N PRO A 194 35.52 15.39 16.79
CA PRO A 194 35.23 15.35 18.23
C PRO A 194 33.76 15.75 18.44
N ASP A 195 33.08 15.02 19.31
CA ASP A 195 31.63 15.14 19.57
C ASP A 195 30.70 14.79 18.38
N GLY A 196 31.25 14.32 17.27
CA GLY A 196 30.47 13.86 16.10
C GLY A 196 29.81 14.98 15.30
N TRP A 197 30.16 16.24 15.56
CA TRP A 197 29.60 17.39 14.84
C TRP A 197 30.22 17.53 13.45
N ILE A 198 29.38 17.69 12.44
CA ILE A 198 29.72 18.02 11.06
C ILE A 198 28.72 19.05 10.56
N ASP A 199 29.14 19.93 9.65
CA ASP A 199 28.28 21.01 9.15
C ASP A 199 27.26 20.45 8.14
N PRO A 200 25.94 20.41 8.46
CA PRO A 200 24.93 19.89 7.54
C PRO A 200 24.62 20.88 6.40
N LYS A 201 25.24 22.07 6.37
CA LYS A 201 24.87 23.14 5.44
C LYS A 201 25.56 23.08 4.08
N VAL A 202 26.43 22.09 3.88
CA VAL A 202 27.21 21.90 2.66
C VAL A 202 27.26 20.42 2.27
N PRO A 203 27.36 20.10 0.96
CA PRO A 203 27.53 18.74 0.51
C PRO A 203 29.00 18.31 0.61
N TYR A 204 29.20 17.01 0.83
CA TYR A 204 30.51 16.37 0.96
C TYR A 204 30.76 15.36 -0.16
N ARG A 205 32.01 15.14 -0.52
CA ARG A 205 32.42 14.08 -1.44
C ARG A 205 32.82 12.82 -0.68
N VAL A 206 32.42 11.66 -1.17
CA VAL A 206 32.99 10.36 -0.83
C VAL A 206 33.62 9.75 -2.08
N ASP A 207 34.82 9.18 -1.93
CA ASP A 207 35.44 8.28 -2.90
C ASP A 207 35.15 6.83 -2.46
N PRO A 208 34.17 6.14 -3.08
CA PRO A 208 33.87 4.76 -2.76
C PRO A 208 34.84 3.75 -3.43
N GLY A 209 35.85 4.24 -4.14
CA GLY A 209 36.85 3.46 -4.87
C GLY A 209 36.63 3.42 -6.38
N GLU A 210 37.62 2.87 -7.11
CA GLU A 210 37.57 2.65 -8.58
C GLU A 210 37.39 3.93 -9.41
N GLY A 211 37.82 5.08 -8.90
CA GLY A 211 37.73 6.37 -9.60
C GLY A 211 36.30 6.91 -9.70
N GLN A 212 35.38 6.35 -8.92
CA GLN A 212 34.03 6.88 -8.73
C GLN A 212 34.04 7.96 -7.65
N GLU A 213 33.05 8.85 -7.69
CA GLU A 213 32.79 9.81 -6.62
C GLU A 213 31.28 9.92 -6.42
N ILE A 214 30.84 10.13 -5.17
CA ILE A 214 29.43 10.36 -4.85
C ILE A 214 29.31 11.49 -3.85
N ALA A 215 28.32 12.37 -4.05
CA ALA A 215 28.03 13.45 -3.11
C ALA A 215 27.14 12.96 -1.96
N ILE A 216 27.40 13.47 -0.76
CA ILE A 216 26.66 13.15 0.45
C ILE A 216 26.10 14.44 1.03
N PHE A 217 24.79 14.45 1.25
CA PHE A 217 24.12 15.46 2.07
C PHE A 217 23.97 14.92 3.49
N ILE A 218 24.38 15.72 4.49
CA ILE A 218 24.31 15.32 5.90
C ILE A 218 23.06 15.92 6.54
N ASN A 219 22.16 15.05 6.98
CA ASN A 219 20.86 15.42 7.53
C ASN A 219 20.99 16.29 8.80
N ASP A 220 20.14 17.31 8.94
CA ASP A 220 19.97 18.04 10.20
C ASP A 220 19.02 17.26 11.14
N VAL A 221 19.61 16.38 11.95
CA VAL A 221 18.89 15.57 12.96
C VAL A 221 18.06 16.40 13.93
N GLY A 222 18.50 17.61 14.24
CA GLY A 222 17.83 18.48 15.20
C GLY A 222 16.49 18.94 14.66
N ILE A 223 16.51 19.49 13.45
CA ILE A 223 15.28 19.91 12.76
C ILE A 223 14.39 18.70 12.48
N ALA A 224 14.95 17.60 11.96
CA ALA A 224 14.17 16.39 11.68
C ALA A 224 13.44 15.88 12.94
N HIS A 225 14.12 15.84 14.09
CA HIS A 225 13.54 15.42 15.36
C HIS A 225 12.43 16.36 15.85
N GLU A 226 12.64 17.68 15.76
CA GLU A 226 11.63 18.68 16.13
C GLU A 226 10.37 18.61 15.25
N VAL A 227 10.53 18.23 13.98
CA VAL A 227 9.41 18.00 13.05
C VAL A 227 8.68 16.70 13.38
N ALA A 228 9.42 15.60 13.59
CA ALA A 228 8.85 14.27 13.84
C ALA A 228 8.10 14.16 15.17
N PHE A 229 8.68 14.73 16.24
CA PHE A 229 8.22 14.50 17.62
C PHE A 229 7.86 15.79 18.36
N GLY A 230 8.11 16.95 17.75
CA GLY A 230 7.77 18.25 18.32
C GLY A 230 6.41 18.78 17.86
N ASN A 231 6.26 20.10 17.87
CA ASN A 231 5.01 20.78 17.53
C ASN A 231 5.11 21.64 16.26
N LEU A 232 6.21 21.56 15.50
CA LEU A 232 6.45 22.43 14.34
C LEU A 232 5.37 22.30 13.26
N LEU A 233 4.72 21.15 13.15
CA LEU A 233 3.66 20.89 12.17
C LEU A 233 2.26 21.33 12.62
N ARG A 234 2.10 21.88 13.83
CA ARG A 234 0.82 22.49 14.25
C ARG A 234 0.51 23.76 13.46
N ASP A 235 1.54 24.47 13.04
CA ASP A 235 1.43 25.74 12.33
C ASP A 235 2.61 25.88 11.37
N GLY A 236 2.33 26.07 10.07
CA GLY A 236 3.37 26.23 9.06
C GLY A 236 4.27 27.45 9.29
N HIS A 237 3.81 28.47 10.04
CA HIS A 237 4.64 29.60 10.44
C HIS A 237 5.75 29.18 11.41
N TRP A 238 5.51 28.22 12.29
CA TRP A 238 6.53 27.71 13.21
C TRP A 238 7.62 26.94 12.46
N LEU A 239 7.21 26.09 11.52
CA LEU A 239 8.17 25.39 10.64
C LEU A 239 9.00 26.39 9.82
N LEU A 240 8.35 27.38 9.18
CA LEU A 240 9.04 28.43 8.42
C LEU A 240 10.03 29.21 9.29
N SER A 241 9.60 29.66 10.47
CA SER A 241 10.45 30.41 11.41
C SER A 241 11.64 29.58 11.87
N ARG A 242 11.44 28.28 12.11
CA ARG A 242 12.51 27.37 12.52
C ARG A 242 13.57 27.18 11.43
N LEU A 243 13.17 27.08 10.17
CA LEU A 243 14.10 27.01 9.03
C LEU A 243 14.82 28.33 8.81
N ALA A 244 14.11 29.47 8.89
CA ALA A 244 14.72 30.79 8.78
C ALA A 244 15.75 31.06 9.89
N GLY A 245 15.47 30.60 11.11
CA GLY A 245 16.38 30.70 12.25
C GLY A 245 17.57 29.73 12.22
N ALA A 246 17.58 28.74 11.31
CA ALA A 246 18.67 27.78 11.22
C ALA A 246 19.89 28.33 10.47
N PHE A 247 19.75 29.39 9.67
CA PHE A 247 20.88 30.03 8.97
C PHE A 247 21.80 30.77 9.94
N ASP A 248 23.12 30.67 9.74
CA ASP A 248 24.10 31.43 10.51
C ASP A 248 24.60 32.67 9.72
N GLY A 249 25.53 33.43 10.32
CA GLY A 249 26.01 34.71 9.78
C GLY A 249 27.22 34.63 8.83
N ARG A 250 27.59 33.46 8.31
CA ARG A 250 28.76 33.33 7.40
C ARG A 250 28.50 33.96 6.02
N GLU A 251 29.55 34.21 5.24
CA GLU A 251 29.44 34.86 3.92
C GLU A 251 29.06 33.89 2.79
N GLU A 252 29.39 32.62 2.97
CA GLU A 252 29.14 31.53 2.03
C GLU A 252 27.65 31.16 1.93
N ASP A 253 27.26 30.66 0.76
CA ASP A 253 25.92 30.13 0.53
C ASP A 253 25.68 28.90 1.43
N GLN A 254 24.45 28.79 1.96
CA GLN A 254 24.08 27.73 2.90
C GLN A 254 22.86 26.97 2.43
N LEU A 255 22.89 25.65 2.61
CA LEU A 255 21.72 24.81 2.60
C LEU A 255 21.21 24.58 4.03
N VAL A 256 19.94 24.80 4.29
CA VAL A 256 19.26 24.24 5.46
C VAL A 256 18.37 23.12 4.96
N HIS A 257 18.68 21.88 5.33
CA HIS A 257 17.89 20.75 4.89
C HIS A 257 17.72 19.68 5.96
N PHE A 258 16.65 18.92 5.82
CA PHE A 258 16.44 17.72 6.61
C PHE A 258 15.64 16.68 5.83
N ALA A 259 15.81 15.42 6.20
CA ALA A 259 15.10 14.25 5.69
C ALA A 259 14.37 13.54 6.84
N ILE A 260 13.17 13.05 6.54
CA ILE A 260 12.26 12.43 7.50
C ILE A 260 11.34 11.43 6.79
N ASP A 261 10.78 10.47 7.53
CA ASP A 261 9.65 9.66 7.05
C ASP A 261 8.51 10.58 6.60
N GLY A 262 8.13 10.44 5.33
CA GLY A 262 7.16 11.30 4.67
C GLY A 262 5.75 11.14 5.24
N GLU A 263 5.45 9.97 5.82
CA GLU A 263 4.25 9.68 6.59
C GLU A 263 4.07 10.61 7.79
N THR A 264 5.12 11.34 8.20
CA THR A 264 5.00 12.45 9.17
C THR A 264 4.02 13.53 8.70
N TYR A 265 3.99 13.84 7.40
CA TYR A 265 3.13 14.87 6.83
C TYR A 265 1.72 14.32 6.56
N GLY A 266 0.97 14.04 7.63
CA GLY A 266 -0.43 13.62 7.56
C GLY A 266 -0.76 12.41 8.43
N HIS A 267 -0.03 11.30 8.28
CA HIS A 267 -0.34 10.05 8.99
C HIS A 267 0.13 10.08 10.46
N HIS A 268 1.39 10.40 10.73
CA HIS A 268 1.88 10.53 12.10
C HIS A 268 1.51 11.86 12.74
N PHE A 269 1.49 12.94 11.94
CA PHE A 269 1.01 14.24 12.36
C PHE A 269 -0.16 14.68 11.49
N HIS A 270 -1.37 14.56 12.02
CA HIS A 270 -2.60 14.91 11.30
C HIS A 270 -2.55 16.37 10.80
N PHE A 271 -2.86 16.58 9.51
CA PHE A 271 -2.75 17.87 8.79
C PHE A 271 -1.33 18.41 8.63
N GLY A 272 -0.29 17.61 8.90
CA GLY A 272 1.11 18.02 8.74
C GLY A 272 1.47 18.44 7.31
N GLU A 273 0.79 17.90 6.30
CA GLU A 273 0.92 18.32 4.90
C GLU A 273 0.52 19.78 4.67
N MET A 274 -0.43 20.31 5.45
CA MET A 274 -0.86 21.71 5.35
C MET A 274 0.19 22.66 5.93
N ALA A 275 0.80 22.30 7.06
CA ALA A 275 1.91 23.06 7.63
C ALA A 275 3.12 23.06 6.68
N LEU A 276 3.41 21.92 6.07
CA LEU A 276 4.43 21.80 5.03
C LEU A 276 4.12 22.68 3.81
N ALA A 277 2.89 22.63 3.29
CA ALA A 277 2.44 23.43 2.15
C ALA A 277 2.58 24.94 2.41
N TYR A 278 2.17 25.37 3.60
CA TYR A 278 2.32 26.76 4.04
C TYR A 278 3.80 27.16 4.07
N CYS A 279 4.65 26.37 4.72
CA CYS A 279 6.08 26.65 4.82
C CYS A 279 6.74 26.77 3.44
N LEU A 280 6.59 25.76 2.58
CA LEU A 280 7.21 25.71 1.25
C LEU A 280 6.74 26.85 0.35
N SER A 281 5.48 27.25 0.45
CA SER A 281 4.90 28.33 -0.37
C SER A 281 5.38 29.73 0.05
N ARG A 282 5.99 29.87 1.22
CA ARG A 282 6.32 31.16 1.86
C ARG A 282 7.82 31.34 2.12
N LEU A 283 8.67 30.34 1.84
CA LEU A 283 10.14 30.44 1.98
C LEU A 283 10.71 31.69 1.30
N GLY A 284 10.22 32.03 0.09
CA GLY A 284 10.69 33.20 -0.66
C GLY A 284 10.39 34.54 0.02
N GLU A 285 9.35 34.62 0.86
CA GLU A 285 9.01 35.84 1.62
C GLU A 285 10.04 36.13 2.72
N GLU A 286 10.70 35.07 3.23
CA GLU A 286 11.80 35.16 4.21
C GLU A 286 13.17 35.31 3.54
N GLY A 287 13.21 35.53 2.22
CA GLY A 287 14.46 35.61 1.45
C GLY A 287 15.20 34.27 1.34
N ILE A 288 14.50 33.14 1.53
CA ILE A 288 15.03 31.79 1.41
C ILE A 288 14.64 31.24 0.04
N THR A 289 15.62 30.73 -0.70
CA THR A 289 15.43 30.10 -2.00
C THR A 289 15.06 28.62 -1.80
N PRO A 290 13.84 28.18 -2.16
CA PRO A 290 13.51 26.76 -2.17
C PRO A 290 14.35 26.04 -3.23
N THR A 291 14.93 24.90 -2.89
CA THR A 291 15.73 24.07 -3.79
C THR A 291 15.45 22.59 -3.54
N ILE A 292 15.92 21.75 -4.45
CA ILE A 292 16.11 20.31 -4.22
C ILE A 292 17.60 19.96 -4.30
N TYR A 293 17.96 18.74 -3.87
CA TYR A 293 19.36 18.30 -3.82
C TYR A 293 20.06 18.34 -5.19
N GLY A 294 19.41 17.86 -6.26
CA GLY A 294 19.98 17.86 -7.61
C GLY A 294 20.31 19.26 -8.13
N GLU A 295 19.36 20.21 -7.97
CA GLU A 295 19.56 21.61 -8.35
C GLU A 295 20.67 22.26 -7.53
N TYR A 296 20.66 22.07 -6.21
CA TYR A 296 21.68 22.64 -5.33
C TYR A 296 23.08 22.13 -5.70
N LEU A 297 23.21 20.81 -5.88
CA LEU A 297 24.46 20.15 -6.24
C LEU A 297 25.03 20.62 -7.59
N SER A 298 24.16 20.93 -8.56
CA SER A 298 24.57 21.42 -9.89
C SER A 298 25.35 22.74 -9.85
N THR A 299 25.12 23.55 -8.81
CA THR A 299 25.73 24.88 -8.62
C THR A 299 26.71 24.92 -7.44
N HIS A 300 26.62 23.98 -6.51
CA HIS A 300 27.42 23.90 -5.29
C HIS A 300 28.09 22.51 -5.17
N PRO A 301 29.08 22.18 -6.03
CA PRO A 301 29.77 20.89 -5.94
C PRO A 301 30.55 20.76 -4.62
N PRO A 302 30.71 19.56 -4.05
CA PRO A 302 31.38 19.36 -2.76
C PRO A 302 32.82 19.90 -2.74
N GLN A 303 33.13 20.76 -1.77
CA GLN A 303 34.46 21.33 -1.56
C GLN A 303 35.26 20.60 -0.47
N GLN A 304 34.63 19.64 0.20
CA GLN A 304 35.20 18.84 1.26
C GLN A 304 34.92 17.37 1.02
N GLU A 305 35.80 16.53 1.53
CA GLU A 305 35.66 15.07 1.49
C GLU A 305 35.39 14.52 2.89
N ILE A 306 34.59 13.46 2.94
CA ILE A 306 34.35 12.69 4.16
C ILE A 306 34.75 11.24 3.97
N GLU A 307 35.11 10.61 5.08
CA GLU A 307 35.13 9.15 5.21
C GLU A 307 33.93 8.73 6.04
N ILE A 308 33.17 7.75 5.55
CA ILE A 308 31.99 7.24 6.25
C ILE A 308 32.37 6.16 7.26
N ARG A 309 31.51 5.98 8.26
CA ARG A 309 31.47 4.79 9.10
C ARG A 309 30.54 3.78 8.45
N GLU A 310 31.10 2.70 7.92
CA GLU A 310 30.35 1.59 7.34
C GLU A 310 29.48 0.87 8.38
N ASP A 311 28.48 0.13 7.92
CA ASP A 311 27.54 -0.62 8.76
C ASP A 311 26.82 0.27 9.79
N THR A 312 26.47 1.48 9.39
CA THR A 312 25.64 2.41 10.18
C THR A 312 24.31 2.65 9.48
N ALA A 313 23.29 3.08 10.24
CA ALA A 313 21.96 3.44 9.78
C ALA A 313 21.40 4.61 10.61
N TRP A 314 20.37 5.30 10.12
CA TRP A 314 19.76 6.43 10.83
C TRP A 314 18.90 6.03 12.04
N SER A 315 18.28 4.85 11.97
CA SER A 315 17.23 4.39 12.90
C SER A 315 17.74 3.34 13.91
N CYS A 316 19.07 3.14 13.97
CA CYS A 316 19.71 2.24 14.93
C CYS A 316 21.03 2.85 15.45
N PRO A 317 21.10 3.20 16.75
CA PRO A 317 22.36 3.69 17.35
C PRO A 317 23.41 2.58 17.54
N HIS A 318 23.02 1.32 17.33
CA HIS A 318 23.87 0.13 17.50
C HIS A 318 24.30 -0.43 16.13
N SER A 319 24.71 0.44 15.21
CA SER A 319 25.08 0.04 13.84
C SER A 319 23.89 -0.67 13.16
N LEU A 320 24.09 -1.81 12.48
CA LEU A 320 23.02 -2.59 11.86
C LEU A 320 22.44 -3.70 12.75
N ALA A 321 22.67 -3.65 14.06
CA ALA A 321 22.25 -4.71 14.98
C ALA A 321 20.72 -4.91 15.00
N ARG A 322 19.92 -3.89 14.65
CA ARG A 322 18.45 -4.05 14.50
C ARG A 322 18.10 -5.14 13.49
N TRP A 323 18.83 -5.27 12.39
CA TRP A 323 18.54 -6.23 11.32
C TRP A 323 19.47 -7.46 11.31
N LYS A 324 20.60 -7.39 12.01
CA LYS A 324 21.56 -8.50 12.18
C LYS A 324 21.30 -9.34 13.44
N GLY A 325 20.65 -8.74 14.44
CA GLY A 325 20.51 -9.27 15.79
C GLY A 325 21.49 -8.65 16.78
N GLY A 326 21.15 -8.69 18.07
CA GLY A 326 21.96 -8.14 19.16
C GLY A 326 21.69 -6.67 19.52
N CYS A 327 20.60 -6.06 19.01
CA CYS A 327 20.15 -4.74 19.44
C CYS A 327 18.92 -4.85 20.37
N THR A 328 18.85 -3.93 21.32
CA THR A 328 17.75 -3.76 22.28
C THR A 328 16.72 -2.72 21.84
N CYS A 329 16.83 -2.23 20.60
CA CYS A 329 16.01 -1.18 20.03
C CYS A 329 14.60 -1.73 19.73
N SER A 330 13.64 -1.39 20.58
CA SER A 330 12.21 -1.60 20.40
C SER A 330 11.53 -0.31 19.91
N THR A 331 10.26 -0.40 19.51
CA THR A 331 9.41 0.78 19.26
C THR A 331 8.97 1.46 20.55
N GLY A 332 9.28 0.87 21.72
CA GLY A 332 8.83 1.33 23.04
C GLY A 332 7.43 0.87 23.41
N ALA A 333 6.68 0.24 22.50
CA ALA A 333 5.33 -0.25 22.75
C ALA A 333 5.29 -1.37 23.79
N HIS A 334 6.32 -2.24 23.82
CA HIS A 334 6.38 -3.38 24.72
C HIS A 334 7.69 -3.44 25.53
N PRO A 335 7.76 -2.72 26.67
CA PRO A 335 8.91 -2.79 27.56
C PRO A 335 9.15 -4.22 28.06
N GLY A 336 10.39 -4.72 27.91
CA GLY A 336 10.82 -6.03 28.41
C GLY A 336 10.68 -7.19 27.43
N TRP A 337 10.16 -6.96 26.22
CA TRP A 337 10.18 -7.99 25.16
C TRP A 337 11.60 -8.25 24.66
N SER A 338 11.90 -9.52 24.36
CA SER A 338 13.19 -9.93 23.80
C SER A 338 13.21 -9.75 22.29
N LEU A 339 14.32 -9.24 21.77
CA LEU A 339 14.55 -8.98 20.34
C LEU A 339 15.58 -9.95 19.73
N GLU A 340 16.00 -10.97 20.48
CA GLU A 340 17.00 -11.96 20.02
C GLU A 340 16.52 -12.77 18.81
N TRP A 341 15.20 -12.89 18.62
CA TRP A 341 14.58 -13.58 17.49
C TRP A 341 15.08 -13.07 16.12
N ARG A 342 15.45 -11.78 16.02
CA ARG A 342 15.93 -11.11 14.80
C ARG A 342 17.13 -11.82 14.18
N MET A 343 18.09 -12.25 15.02
CA MET A 343 19.28 -12.99 14.59
C MET A 343 18.91 -14.35 14.00
N HIS A 344 18.02 -15.07 14.67
CA HIS A 344 17.63 -16.43 14.29
C HIS A 344 16.80 -16.43 13.01
N LEU A 345 15.88 -15.47 12.85
CA LEU A 345 15.15 -15.25 11.60
C LEU A 345 16.12 -14.98 10.44
N ARG A 346 17.08 -14.08 10.66
CA ARG A 346 18.08 -13.72 9.64
C ARG A 346 18.90 -14.92 9.20
N ARG A 347 19.41 -15.73 10.15
CA ARG A 347 20.16 -16.97 9.85
C ARG A 347 19.34 -17.99 9.07
N ALA A 348 18.06 -18.14 9.41
CA ALA A 348 17.15 -19.04 8.69
C ALA A 348 16.99 -18.59 7.22
N PHE A 349 16.85 -17.29 6.98
CA PHE A 349 16.76 -16.75 5.63
C PHE A 349 18.07 -16.82 4.85
N ASP A 350 19.21 -16.58 5.51
CA ASP A 350 20.54 -16.72 4.89
C ASP A 350 20.76 -18.16 4.39
N LEU A 351 20.37 -19.18 5.19
CA LEU A 351 20.42 -20.58 4.76
C LEU A 351 19.62 -20.83 3.47
N LEU A 352 18.37 -20.33 3.42
CA LEU A 352 17.50 -20.51 2.27
C LEU A 352 18.08 -19.80 1.03
N ARG A 353 18.52 -18.55 1.18
CA ARG A 353 19.14 -17.76 0.11
C ARG A 353 20.36 -18.46 -0.46
N ASP A 354 21.26 -18.94 0.39
CA ASP A 354 22.53 -19.52 -0.08
C ASP A 354 22.30 -20.83 -0.84
N ARG A 355 21.41 -21.71 -0.35
CA ARG A 355 21.03 -22.94 -1.07
C ARG A 355 20.31 -22.64 -2.39
N ALA A 356 19.36 -21.72 -2.36
CA ALA A 356 18.58 -21.37 -3.55
C ALA A 356 19.38 -20.62 -4.61
N SER A 357 20.43 -19.87 -4.22
CA SER A 357 21.32 -19.19 -5.16
C SER A 357 22.17 -20.17 -5.97
N ILE A 358 22.69 -21.22 -5.31
CA ILE A 358 23.45 -22.29 -5.98
C ILE A 358 22.52 -23.04 -6.95
N HIS A 359 21.35 -23.45 -6.48
CA HIS A 359 20.35 -24.13 -7.31
C HIS A 359 19.90 -23.28 -8.50
N TYR A 360 19.69 -21.98 -8.30
CA TYR A 360 19.35 -21.05 -9.37
C TYR A 360 20.41 -21.05 -10.47
N GLU A 361 21.68 -20.90 -10.11
CA GLU A 361 22.79 -20.86 -11.05
C GLU A 361 22.90 -22.18 -11.82
N GLU A 362 22.81 -23.32 -11.14
CA GLU A 362 22.87 -24.66 -11.74
C GLU A 362 21.69 -24.94 -12.67
N ALA A 363 20.46 -24.65 -12.24
CA ALA A 363 19.25 -24.95 -12.99
C ALA A 363 18.99 -23.97 -14.15
N ALA A 364 19.43 -22.71 -14.03
CA ALA A 364 19.20 -21.68 -15.05
C ALA A 364 20.28 -21.67 -16.14
N SER A 365 21.54 -22.03 -15.83
CA SER A 365 22.66 -21.96 -16.79
C SER A 365 22.44 -22.73 -18.11
N PRO A 366 21.75 -23.88 -18.15
CA PRO A 366 21.44 -24.54 -19.43
C PRO A 366 20.45 -23.77 -20.31
N LEU A 367 19.65 -22.88 -19.72
CA LEU A 367 18.52 -22.21 -20.37
C LEU A 367 18.76 -20.72 -20.61
N LEU A 368 19.62 -20.07 -19.81
CA LEU A 368 19.94 -18.64 -19.87
C LEU A 368 21.44 -18.43 -20.15
N GLN A 369 21.76 -17.44 -20.99
CA GLN A 369 23.13 -17.10 -21.38
C GLN A 369 23.97 -16.66 -20.17
N ASP A 370 23.38 -15.81 -19.33
CA ASP A 370 23.90 -15.40 -18.03
C ASP A 370 22.71 -15.31 -17.06
N PRO A 371 22.54 -16.28 -16.15
CA PRO A 371 21.45 -16.26 -15.17
C PRO A 371 21.42 -14.99 -14.33
N TRP A 372 22.58 -14.47 -13.90
CA TRP A 372 22.61 -13.30 -13.02
C TRP A 372 22.32 -12.01 -13.77
N ALA A 373 22.73 -11.89 -15.05
CA ALA A 373 22.30 -10.79 -15.90
C ALA A 373 20.78 -10.84 -16.16
N ALA A 374 20.23 -12.03 -16.45
CA ALA A 374 18.79 -12.21 -16.63
C ALA A 374 18.01 -11.84 -15.36
N ARG A 375 18.50 -12.22 -14.17
CA ARG A 375 17.95 -11.79 -12.87
C ARG A 375 17.93 -10.27 -12.74
N ASN A 376 19.05 -9.60 -13.07
CA ASN A 376 19.16 -8.15 -12.97
C ASN A 376 18.19 -7.42 -13.89
N GLU A 377 17.91 -7.97 -15.08
CA GLU A 377 16.98 -7.37 -16.04
C GLU A 377 15.52 -7.80 -15.87
N TYR A 378 15.24 -8.70 -14.91
CA TYR A 378 13.90 -9.21 -14.65
C TYR A 378 12.92 -8.13 -14.18
N ILE A 379 13.40 -6.98 -13.71
CA ILE A 379 12.58 -5.80 -13.41
C ILE A 379 11.68 -5.40 -14.57
N SER A 380 12.13 -5.55 -15.82
CA SER A 380 11.33 -5.26 -17.01
C SER A 380 10.06 -6.13 -17.11
N ILE A 381 10.10 -7.36 -16.57
CA ILE A 381 8.96 -8.28 -16.50
C ILE A 381 8.11 -7.98 -15.26
N ILE A 382 8.74 -7.59 -14.14
CA ILE A 382 8.02 -7.22 -12.92
C ILE A 382 7.13 -5.99 -13.21
N ASN A 383 7.69 -4.97 -13.87
CA ASN A 383 6.99 -3.74 -14.25
C ASN A 383 5.94 -3.96 -15.34
N ASP A 384 6.21 -4.81 -16.34
CA ASP A 384 5.25 -5.13 -17.41
C ASP A 384 5.29 -6.63 -17.77
N ARG A 385 4.21 -7.31 -17.41
CA ARG A 385 4.03 -8.76 -17.57
C ARG A 385 3.40 -9.15 -18.90
N SER A 386 3.31 -8.22 -19.85
CA SER A 386 2.77 -8.48 -21.17
C SER A 386 3.54 -9.58 -21.89
N HIS A 387 2.83 -10.28 -22.78
CA HIS A 387 3.44 -11.30 -23.63
C HIS A 387 4.60 -10.72 -24.46
N THR A 388 4.49 -9.45 -24.86
CA THR A 388 5.50 -8.75 -25.65
C THR A 388 6.81 -8.57 -24.88
N LYS A 389 6.75 -8.04 -23.64
CA LYS A 389 7.95 -7.89 -22.79
C LYS A 389 8.59 -9.22 -22.46
N ARG A 390 7.79 -10.23 -22.14
CA ARG A 390 8.28 -11.60 -21.89
C ARG A 390 8.99 -12.19 -23.11
N ALA A 391 8.42 -12.04 -24.30
CA ALA A 391 9.04 -12.54 -25.52
C ALA A 391 10.39 -11.86 -25.78
N ALA A 392 10.47 -10.53 -25.64
CA ALA A 392 11.71 -9.78 -25.81
C ALA A 392 12.79 -10.15 -24.77
N PHE A 393 12.38 -10.35 -23.51
CA PHE A 393 13.29 -10.80 -22.45
C PHE A 393 13.90 -12.17 -22.76
N LEU A 394 13.06 -13.12 -23.21
CA LEU A 394 13.53 -14.47 -23.56
C LEU A 394 14.40 -14.47 -24.81
N GLU A 395 14.07 -13.67 -25.82
CA GLU A 395 14.91 -13.52 -27.02
C GLU A 395 16.32 -13.03 -26.67
N LYS A 396 16.42 -12.10 -25.70
CA LYS A 396 17.69 -11.56 -25.23
C LYS A 396 18.48 -12.57 -24.37
N HIS A 397 17.84 -13.20 -23.40
CA HIS A 397 18.53 -13.93 -22.33
C HIS A 397 18.57 -15.44 -22.51
N ALA A 398 17.66 -16.04 -23.26
CA ALA A 398 17.65 -17.48 -23.44
C ALA A 398 18.82 -17.94 -24.34
N THR A 399 19.35 -19.13 -24.08
CA THR A 399 20.40 -19.74 -24.92
C THR A 399 19.83 -20.27 -26.25
N ARG A 400 18.53 -20.53 -26.28
CA ARG A 400 17.76 -21.05 -27.43
C ARG A 400 16.27 -20.80 -27.22
N SER A 401 15.46 -21.13 -28.23
CA SER A 401 14.01 -21.20 -28.05
C SER A 401 13.67 -22.25 -26.98
N LEU A 402 12.91 -21.81 -25.98
CA LEU A 402 12.45 -22.64 -24.87
C LEU A 402 11.10 -23.26 -25.20
N ASP A 403 10.92 -24.52 -24.83
CA ASP A 403 9.59 -25.11 -24.81
C ASP A 403 8.75 -24.59 -23.63
N ARG A 404 7.52 -25.11 -23.50
CA ARG A 404 6.59 -24.66 -22.47
C ARG A 404 7.07 -25.00 -21.05
N GLU A 405 7.67 -26.16 -20.84
CA GLU A 405 8.12 -26.60 -19.51
C GLU A 405 9.38 -25.83 -19.11
N GLU A 406 10.29 -25.62 -20.05
CA GLU A 406 11.51 -24.82 -19.86
C GLU A 406 11.19 -23.34 -19.57
N LEU A 407 10.19 -22.78 -20.26
CA LEU A 407 9.71 -21.43 -19.97
C LEU A 407 9.18 -21.32 -18.53
N VAL A 408 8.36 -22.28 -18.11
CA VAL A 408 7.81 -22.29 -16.74
C VAL A 408 8.94 -22.38 -15.73
N LEU A 409 9.91 -23.27 -15.96
CA LEU A 409 11.08 -23.44 -15.09
C LEU A 409 11.89 -22.13 -14.97
N VAL A 410 12.20 -21.46 -16.08
CA VAL A 410 12.93 -20.18 -16.06
C VAL A 410 12.18 -19.12 -15.26
N LEU A 411 10.87 -18.98 -15.45
CA LEU A 411 10.06 -18.00 -14.73
C LEU A 411 9.94 -18.34 -13.24
N GLU A 412 9.81 -19.62 -12.88
CA GLU A 412 9.81 -20.06 -11.48
C GLU A 412 11.15 -19.79 -10.79
N LEU A 413 12.27 -20.01 -11.48
CA LEU A 413 13.61 -19.71 -11.00
C LEU A 413 13.83 -18.21 -10.77
N LEU A 414 13.32 -17.35 -11.66
CA LEU A 414 13.38 -15.89 -11.52
C LEU A 414 12.47 -15.37 -10.41
N GLU A 415 11.24 -15.89 -10.30
CA GLU A 415 10.34 -15.58 -9.19
C GLU A 415 10.89 -16.07 -7.84
N MET A 416 11.63 -17.19 -7.82
CA MET A 416 12.34 -17.65 -6.63
C MET A 416 13.36 -16.60 -6.18
N GLN A 417 14.19 -16.09 -7.08
CA GLN A 417 15.16 -15.03 -6.78
C GLN A 417 14.49 -13.74 -6.29
N ARG A 418 13.37 -13.34 -6.90
CA ARG A 418 12.59 -12.17 -6.45
C ARG A 418 12.09 -12.34 -5.02
N ASN A 419 11.49 -13.49 -4.69
CA ASN A 419 10.99 -13.77 -3.34
C ASN A 419 12.11 -13.88 -2.30
N LEU A 420 13.30 -14.37 -2.68
CA LEU A 420 14.49 -14.35 -1.82
C LEU A 420 14.94 -12.93 -1.48
N MET A 421 14.74 -11.95 -2.36
CA MET A 421 15.02 -10.56 -2.03
C MET A 421 13.90 -9.92 -1.21
N LEU A 422 12.63 -10.24 -1.50
CA LEU A 422 11.47 -9.71 -0.75
C LEU A 422 11.45 -10.16 0.72
N MET A 423 11.97 -11.35 1.06
CA MET A 423 12.06 -11.77 2.46
C MET A 423 13.05 -10.94 3.30
N TYR A 424 13.85 -10.03 2.70
CA TYR A 424 14.79 -9.16 3.42
C TYR A 424 14.35 -7.70 3.52
N THR A 425 13.08 -7.39 3.25
CA THR A 425 12.54 -6.02 3.46
C THR A 425 12.72 -5.60 4.92
N SER A 426 13.27 -4.41 5.17
CA SER A 426 13.74 -3.98 6.51
C SER A 426 12.67 -4.07 7.61
N CYS A 427 11.40 -3.81 7.27
CA CYS A 427 10.27 -3.80 8.19
C CYS A 427 10.08 -5.13 8.94
N GLY A 428 10.47 -6.26 8.34
CA GLY A 428 10.39 -7.59 8.96
C GLY A 428 11.20 -7.73 10.26
N TRP A 429 12.13 -6.81 10.52
CA TRP A 429 12.94 -6.76 11.75
C TRP A 429 12.70 -5.50 12.59
N PHE A 430 11.88 -4.54 12.13
CA PHE A 430 11.81 -3.23 12.77
C PHE A 430 11.05 -3.25 14.10
N PHE A 431 9.94 -3.99 14.15
CA PHE A 431 9.02 -4.09 15.29
C PHE A 431 9.45 -5.13 16.33
N ASP A 432 8.68 -5.23 17.41
CA ASP A 432 9.12 -5.86 18.67
C ASP A 432 9.00 -7.41 18.66
N ASP A 433 8.20 -8.01 17.77
CA ASP A 433 7.94 -9.46 17.82
C ASP A 433 7.88 -10.17 16.46
N ILE A 434 8.35 -11.42 16.45
CA ILE A 434 8.36 -12.30 15.28
C ILE A 434 6.95 -12.73 14.84
N ALA A 435 5.95 -12.64 15.73
CA ALA A 435 4.54 -12.90 15.39
C ALA A 435 3.81 -11.65 14.83
N GLY A 436 4.49 -10.51 14.74
CA GLY A 436 3.99 -9.28 14.13
C GLY A 436 3.72 -9.43 12.63
N ILE A 437 2.87 -8.56 12.08
CA ILE A 437 2.42 -8.67 10.68
C ILE A 437 3.60 -8.56 9.70
N GLU A 438 4.57 -7.70 9.97
CA GLU A 438 5.75 -7.49 9.11
C GLU A 438 6.69 -8.70 9.12
N ALA A 439 6.95 -9.29 10.30
CA ALA A 439 7.78 -10.49 10.42
C ALA A 439 7.12 -11.71 9.75
N VAL A 440 5.79 -11.84 9.90
CA VAL A 440 5.01 -12.88 9.20
C VAL A 440 5.05 -12.68 7.68
N GLN A 441 4.98 -11.43 7.20
CA GLN A 441 5.03 -11.10 5.79
C GLN A 441 6.35 -11.55 5.14
N VAL A 442 7.50 -11.26 5.76
CA VAL A 442 8.79 -11.75 5.24
C VAL A 442 8.91 -13.28 5.30
N MET A 443 8.28 -13.94 6.27
CA MET A 443 8.18 -15.40 6.30
C MET A 443 7.27 -15.97 5.20
N TRP A 444 6.22 -15.24 4.77
CA TRP A 444 5.44 -15.62 3.58
C TRP A 444 6.30 -15.58 2.32
N TYR A 445 7.11 -14.54 2.12
CA TYR A 445 8.05 -14.47 1.00
C TYR A 445 9.09 -15.61 1.06
N ALA A 446 9.63 -15.92 2.24
CA ALA A 446 10.52 -17.06 2.43
C ALA A 446 9.84 -18.40 2.10
N ALA A 447 8.57 -18.58 2.48
CA ALA A 447 7.79 -19.78 2.15
C ALA A 447 7.52 -19.89 0.65
N ARG A 448 7.26 -18.78 -0.04
CA ARG A 448 7.09 -18.75 -1.49
C ARG A 448 8.39 -19.09 -2.21
N ALA A 449 9.52 -18.52 -1.77
CA ALA A 449 10.84 -18.88 -2.29
C ALA A 449 11.15 -20.37 -2.08
N LEU A 450 10.89 -20.91 -0.88
CA LEU A 450 11.07 -22.33 -0.56
C LEU A 450 10.19 -23.25 -1.43
N GLN A 451 8.95 -22.84 -1.70
CA GLN A 451 8.04 -23.59 -2.57
C GLN A 451 8.58 -23.65 -4.00
N LEU A 452 9.02 -22.53 -4.56
CA LEU A 452 9.59 -22.45 -5.91
C LEU A 452 10.93 -23.20 -6.01
N TYR A 453 11.76 -23.09 -4.97
CA TYR A 453 12.99 -23.86 -4.86
C TYR A 453 12.72 -25.37 -4.94
N ARG A 454 11.70 -25.87 -4.24
CA ARG A 454 11.30 -27.29 -4.31
C ARG A 454 10.68 -27.65 -5.67
N SER A 455 9.82 -26.81 -6.25
CA SER A 455 9.15 -27.11 -7.53
C SER A 455 10.14 -27.22 -8.69
N THR A 456 11.24 -26.47 -8.61
CA THR A 456 12.31 -26.45 -9.60
C THR A 456 13.43 -27.48 -9.33
N GLY A 457 13.26 -28.37 -8.35
CA GLY A 457 14.15 -29.52 -8.10
C GLY A 457 15.18 -29.34 -6.98
N GLY A 458 15.12 -28.26 -6.21
CA GLY A 458 16.04 -28.00 -5.10
C GLY A 458 15.84 -28.96 -3.92
N ALA A 459 16.95 -29.31 -3.25
CA ALA A 459 16.95 -30.21 -2.09
C ALA A 459 16.35 -29.56 -0.83
N ASP A 460 15.25 -30.12 -0.34
CA ASP A 460 14.37 -29.54 0.69
C ASP A 460 15.09 -29.16 2.02
N PRO A 461 15.26 -27.85 2.33
CA PRO A 461 15.90 -27.39 3.57
C PRO A 461 14.94 -27.22 4.75
N THR A 462 13.68 -27.65 4.65
CA THR A 462 12.63 -27.26 5.62
C THR A 462 12.93 -27.67 7.05
N ALA A 463 13.49 -28.86 7.27
CA ALA A 463 13.87 -29.30 8.62
C ALA A 463 14.93 -28.38 9.25
N ASP A 464 15.95 -28.00 8.47
CA ASP A 464 17.01 -27.09 8.91
C ASP A 464 16.45 -25.69 9.18
N LEU A 465 15.59 -25.18 8.28
CA LEU A 465 14.93 -23.89 8.41
C LEU A 465 14.09 -23.80 9.68
N LEU A 466 13.22 -24.78 9.92
CA LEU A 466 12.37 -24.83 11.11
C LEU A 466 13.19 -24.99 12.40
N SER A 467 14.30 -25.73 12.35
CA SER A 467 15.22 -25.84 13.49
C SER A 467 15.85 -24.50 13.88
N MET A 468 16.19 -23.66 12.89
CA MET A 468 16.68 -22.30 13.14
C MET A 468 15.56 -21.38 13.67
N LEU A 469 14.37 -21.45 13.07
CA LEU A 469 13.21 -20.65 13.51
C LEU A 469 12.74 -21.02 14.93
N ALA A 470 12.87 -22.28 15.36
CA ALA A 470 12.54 -22.71 16.72
C ALA A 470 13.40 -22.05 17.82
N GLN A 471 14.56 -21.49 17.44
CA GLN A 471 15.42 -20.72 18.35
C GLN A 471 14.95 -19.25 18.49
N ALA A 472 14.15 -18.76 17.54
CA ALA A 472 13.64 -17.40 17.53
C ALA A 472 12.45 -17.27 18.49
N LYS A 473 12.69 -16.97 19.78
CA LYS A 473 11.62 -16.87 20.78
C LYS A 473 10.61 -15.77 20.46
N ALA A 474 9.33 -16.13 20.49
CA ALA A 474 8.23 -15.19 20.32
C ALA A 474 7.85 -14.57 21.68
N ASN A 475 7.42 -13.31 21.65
CA ASN A 475 6.93 -12.59 22.82
C ASN A 475 5.40 -12.69 22.95
N THR A 476 4.69 -12.81 21.83
CA THR A 476 3.22 -12.88 21.80
C THR A 476 2.71 -14.19 22.41
N ILE A 477 1.74 -14.07 23.32
CA ILE A 477 1.04 -15.22 23.93
C ILE A 477 0.36 -16.06 22.84
N GLY A 478 0.58 -17.37 22.87
CA GLY A 478 0.04 -18.32 21.89
C GLY A 478 1.09 -18.85 20.90
N TYR A 479 2.28 -18.24 20.85
CA TYR A 479 3.42 -18.73 20.08
C TYR A 479 4.61 -18.97 21.01
N SER A 480 5.31 -20.09 20.83
CA SER A 480 6.54 -20.38 21.59
C SER A 480 7.78 -19.77 20.93
N ASP A 481 7.81 -19.79 19.61
CA ASP A 481 8.96 -19.45 18.77
C ASP A 481 8.54 -19.26 17.30
N GLY A 482 9.51 -18.87 16.46
CA GLY A 482 9.32 -18.66 15.04
C GLY A 482 8.83 -19.91 14.27
N ALA A 483 9.14 -21.13 14.73
CA ALA A 483 8.62 -22.34 14.08
C ALA A 483 7.12 -22.52 14.37
N SER A 484 6.68 -22.21 15.59
CA SER A 484 5.24 -22.18 15.93
C SER A 484 4.47 -21.10 15.17
N VAL A 485 5.09 -19.93 14.96
CA VAL A 485 4.53 -18.85 14.11
C VAL A 485 4.44 -19.33 12.67
N TRP A 486 5.50 -19.94 12.12
CA TRP A 486 5.51 -20.49 10.77
C TRP A 486 4.37 -21.50 10.57
N GLN A 487 4.23 -22.46 11.47
CA GLN A 487 3.21 -23.50 11.38
C GLN A 487 1.78 -22.94 11.41
N SER A 488 1.55 -21.90 12.20
CA SER A 488 0.21 -21.37 12.44
C SER A 488 -0.19 -20.23 11.49
N ARG A 489 0.79 -19.44 11.03
CA ARG A 489 0.57 -18.18 10.29
C ARG A 489 1.10 -18.21 8.87
N VAL A 490 2.05 -19.09 8.55
CA VAL A 490 2.67 -19.18 7.21
C VAL A 490 2.13 -20.39 6.45
N LEU A 491 2.25 -21.58 7.02
CA LEU A 491 1.92 -22.85 6.36
C LEU A 491 0.47 -22.92 5.79
N PRO A 492 -0.58 -22.43 6.49
CA PRO A 492 -1.95 -22.49 5.96
C PRO A 492 -2.14 -21.68 4.66
N HIS A 493 -1.39 -20.58 4.50
CA HIS A 493 -1.52 -19.66 3.37
C HIS A 493 -0.76 -20.12 2.11
N ILE A 494 0.11 -21.13 2.22
CA ILE A 494 0.81 -21.70 1.07
C ILE A 494 -0.21 -22.22 0.06
N THR A 495 -0.16 -21.68 -1.16
CA THR A 495 -1.14 -21.94 -2.20
C THR A 495 -0.50 -22.57 -3.45
N ASP A 496 -1.22 -23.48 -4.09
CA ASP A 496 -0.89 -24.08 -5.38
C ASP A 496 -2.08 -23.95 -6.36
N LEU A 497 -1.90 -24.35 -7.63
CA LEU A 497 -2.97 -24.26 -8.63
C LEU A 497 -4.22 -25.08 -8.25
N ARG A 498 -4.08 -26.13 -7.42
CA ARG A 498 -5.21 -26.94 -6.93
C ARG A 498 -6.04 -26.12 -5.94
N LYS A 499 -5.41 -25.45 -4.97
CA LYS A 499 -6.09 -24.55 -4.02
C LYS A 499 -6.74 -23.38 -4.73
N VAL A 500 -6.09 -22.78 -5.74
CA VAL A 500 -6.70 -21.74 -6.58
C VAL A 500 -7.97 -22.26 -7.27
N CYS A 501 -7.94 -23.46 -7.85
CA CYS A 501 -9.14 -24.07 -8.44
C CYS A 501 -10.25 -24.28 -7.39
N GLY A 502 -9.90 -24.61 -6.15
CA GLY A 502 -10.85 -24.78 -5.06
C GLY A 502 -11.47 -23.46 -4.60
N HIS A 503 -10.67 -22.39 -4.52
CA HIS A 503 -11.16 -21.04 -4.25
C HIS A 503 -12.15 -20.62 -5.33
N PHE A 504 -11.80 -20.79 -6.60
CA PHE A 504 -12.72 -20.57 -7.73
C PHE A 504 -14.00 -21.40 -7.59
N ALA A 505 -13.88 -22.70 -7.29
CA ALA A 505 -15.04 -23.58 -7.16
C ALA A 505 -16.00 -23.10 -6.06
N LEU A 506 -15.46 -22.71 -4.89
CA LEU A 506 -16.25 -22.20 -3.77
C LEU A 506 -16.92 -20.85 -4.09
N THR A 507 -16.20 -19.90 -4.69
CA THR A 507 -16.76 -18.59 -5.05
C THR A 507 -17.78 -18.70 -6.18
N SER A 508 -17.60 -19.63 -7.12
CA SER A 508 -18.53 -19.87 -8.24
C SER A 508 -19.94 -20.29 -7.80
N LEU A 509 -20.10 -20.78 -6.57
CA LEU A 509 -21.42 -21.07 -5.99
C LEU A 509 -22.25 -19.80 -5.78
N PHE A 510 -21.61 -18.65 -5.62
CA PHE A 510 -22.26 -17.38 -5.26
C PHE A 510 -22.10 -16.31 -6.34
N CYS A 511 -21.06 -16.39 -7.15
CA CYS A 511 -20.71 -15.43 -8.18
C CYS A 511 -20.83 -16.04 -9.58
N SER A 512 -21.34 -15.26 -10.55
CA SER A 512 -21.35 -15.65 -11.96
C SER A 512 -20.07 -15.19 -12.63
N TYR A 513 -19.28 -16.12 -13.16
CA TYR A 513 -18.06 -15.84 -13.90
C TYR A 513 -18.22 -16.16 -15.41
N PRO A 514 -17.56 -15.40 -16.31
CA PRO A 514 -17.42 -15.80 -17.71
C PRO A 514 -16.60 -17.11 -17.83
N ASP A 515 -16.62 -17.75 -19.00
CA ASP A 515 -15.91 -19.02 -19.22
C ASP A 515 -14.40 -18.93 -18.98
N THR A 516 -13.81 -17.77 -19.27
CA THR A 516 -12.46 -17.41 -18.85
C THR A 516 -12.52 -16.20 -17.93
N SER A 517 -12.10 -16.36 -16.68
CA SER A 517 -12.04 -15.31 -15.67
C SER A 517 -10.64 -15.17 -15.09
N THR A 518 -10.30 -13.95 -14.68
CA THR A 518 -9.04 -13.63 -13.99
C THR A 518 -9.31 -13.48 -12.50
N HIS A 519 -8.48 -14.13 -11.68
CA HIS A 519 -8.53 -14.12 -10.23
C HIS A 519 -7.14 -13.76 -9.72
N ALA A 520 -6.91 -12.47 -9.44
CA ALA A 520 -5.59 -11.91 -9.18
C ALA A 520 -4.58 -12.31 -10.29
N ILE A 521 -3.48 -12.97 -9.95
CA ILE A 521 -2.46 -13.44 -10.91
C ILE A 521 -2.78 -14.78 -11.59
N TYR A 522 -4.00 -15.29 -11.47
CA TYR A 522 -4.42 -16.55 -12.11
C TYR A 522 -5.52 -16.35 -13.12
N GLN A 523 -5.46 -17.10 -14.22
CA GLN A 523 -6.55 -17.23 -15.17
C GLN A 523 -7.19 -18.60 -15.01
N VAL A 524 -8.51 -18.64 -14.87
CA VAL A 524 -9.30 -19.86 -14.80
C VAL A 524 -10.16 -19.95 -16.06
N THR A 525 -10.05 -21.06 -16.79
CA THR A 525 -10.86 -21.33 -17.99
C THR A 525 -11.68 -22.59 -17.78
N ARG A 526 -13.00 -22.44 -17.66
CA ARG A 526 -13.96 -23.54 -17.46
C ARG A 526 -14.36 -24.12 -18.81
N PHE A 527 -14.43 -25.46 -18.89
CA PHE A 527 -14.80 -26.15 -20.13
C PHE A 527 -15.84 -27.27 -19.92
N ARG A 528 -16.19 -27.59 -18.67
CA ARG A 528 -17.37 -28.37 -18.30
C ARG A 528 -17.96 -27.80 -17.03
N ASP A 529 -19.28 -27.74 -16.95
CA ASP A 529 -19.95 -27.28 -15.74
C ASP A 529 -21.33 -27.92 -15.58
N CYS A 530 -21.70 -28.20 -14.34
CA CYS A 530 -23.01 -28.63 -13.92
C CYS A 530 -23.28 -27.98 -12.56
N GLN A 531 -24.26 -27.08 -12.53
CA GLN A 531 -24.65 -26.37 -11.32
C GLN A 531 -26.10 -26.68 -10.99
N GLU A 532 -26.38 -26.97 -9.72
CA GLU A 532 -27.73 -27.13 -9.19
C GLU A 532 -27.91 -26.20 -7.98
N GLN A 533 -29.04 -25.50 -7.94
CA GLN A 533 -29.42 -24.63 -6.83
C GLN A 533 -30.83 -25.00 -6.37
N GLU A 534 -30.97 -25.34 -5.08
CA GLU A 534 -32.23 -25.70 -4.43
C GLU A 534 -32.44 -24.83 -3.19
N GLU A 535 -33.32 -23.82 -3.26
CA GLU A 535 -33.58 -22.85 -2.18
C GLU A 535 -32.30 -22.27 -1.52
N ARG A 536 -31.80 -22.93 -0.46
CA ARG A 536 -30.63 -22.57 0.36
C ARG A 536 -29.38 -23.40 0.09
N ARG A 537 -29.50 -24.46 -0.72
CA ARG A 537 -28.45 -25.42 -1.02
C ARG A 537 -27.90 -25.15 -2.43
N ARG A 538 -26.58 -25.18 -2.58
CA ARG A 538 -25.92 -24.99 -3.89
C ARG A 538 -24.86 -26.05 -4.10
N ILE A 539 -24.74 -26.55 -5.32
CA ILE A 539 -23.66 -27.43 -5.73
C ILE A 539 -23.19 -27.07 -7.14
N ALA A 540 -21.89 -27.15 -7.36
CA ALA A 540 -21.26 -27.01 -8.66
C ALA A 540 -20.24 -28.14 -8.86
N VAL A 541 -20.32 -28.84 -9.99
CA VAL A 541 -19.33 -29.84 -10.40
C VAL A 541 -18.88 -29.53 -11.82
N GLY A 542 -17.59 -29.29 -11.99
CA GLY A 542 -17.06 -28.84 -13.27
C GLY A 542 -15.62 -29.26 -13.51
N ALA A 543 -15.10 -28.83 -14.65
CA ALA A 543 -13.69 -28.97 -14.99
C ALA A 543 -13.15 -27.64 -15.51
N ALA A 544 -11.98 -27.25 -15.01
CA ALA A 544 -11.35 -25.98 -15.33
C ALA A 544 -9.83 -26.14 -15.49
N ARG A 545 -9.27 -25.32 -16.38
CA ARG A 545 -7.83 -25.10 -16.50
C ARG A 545 -7.46 -23.88 -15.68
N VAL A 546 -6.52 -24.04 -14.76
CA VAL A 546 -5.93 -22.92 -14.01
C VAL A 546 -4.56 -22.63 -14.61
N ARG A 547 -4.25 -21.36 -14.83
CA ARG A 547 -2.98 -20.88 -15.34
C ARG A 547 -2.45 -19.74 -14.48
N SER A 548 -1.20 -19.84 -14.05
CA SER A 548 -0.43 -18.75 -13.47
C SER A 548 -0.04 -17.74 -14.56
N LEU A 549 -0.39 -16.46 -14.37
CA LEU A 549 0.02 -15.39 -15.27
C LEU A 549 1.51 -15.01 -15.06
N LEU A 550 2.04 -15.27 -13.86
CA LEU A 550 3.46 -15.08 -13.52
C LEU A 550 4.36 -16.09 -14.22
N THR A 551 4.15 -17.38 -13.91
CA THR A 551 5.06 -18.47 -14.28
C THR A 551 4.63 -19.21 -15.54
N CYS A 552 3.45 -18.91 -16.08
CA CYS A 552 2.80 -19.70 -17.15
C CYS A 552 2.49 -21.15 -16.80
N GLU A 553 2.74 -21.60 -15.57
CA GLU A 553 2.35 -22.93 -15.10
C GLU A 553 0.84 -23.09 -15.31
N SER A 554 0.41 -24.23 -15.86
CA SER A 554 -1.02 -24.48 -16.02
C SER A 554 -1.35 -25.95 -15.92
N LYS A 555 -2.42 -26.22 -15.18
CA LYS A 555 -2.94 -27.56 -14.87
C LYS A 555 -4.46 -27.58 -15.05
N GLU A 556 -4.98 -28.76 -15.36
CA GLU A 556 -6.41 -29.00 -15.51
C GLU A 556 -6.93 -29.81 -14.31
N PHE A 557 -8.09 -29.41 -13.81
CA PHE A 557 -8.70 -29.99 -12.63
C PHE A 557 -10.19 -30.30 -12.86
N ILE A 558 -10.66 -31.31 -12.13
CA ILE A 558 -12.08 -31.54 -11.84
C ILE A 558 -12.33 -30.95 -10.46
N TYR A 559 -13.38 -30.16 -10.32
CA TYR A 559 -13.80 -29.60 -9.04
C TYR A 559 -15.24 -29.99 -8.72
N ALA A 560 -15.52 -30.12 -7.43
CA ALA A 560 -16.87 -30.15 -6.88
C ALA A 560 -16.92 -29.18 -5.70
N ALA A 561 -17.89 -28.28 -5.65
CA ALA A 561 -18.12 -27.36 -4.55
C ALA A 561 -19.56 -27.44 -4.09
N ALA A 562 -19.79 -27.36 -2.79
CA ALA A 562 -21.13 -27.38 -2.22
C ALA A 562 -21.29 -26.46 -1.02
N TYR A 563 -22.49 -25.89 -0.94
CA TYR A 563 -23.01 -25.12 0.17
C TYR A 563 -24.31 -25.77 0.66
N PRO A 564 -24.30 -26.54 1.76
CA PRO A 564 -25.49 -27.25 2.26
C PRO A 564 -26.54 -26.35 2.97
N GLY A 565 -26.37 -25.03 3.02
CA GLY A 565 -27.31 -24.11 3.70
C GLY A 565 -26.99 -23.81 5.18
N GLY A 566 -25.81 -24.20 5.67
CA GLY A 566 -25.31 -23.91 7.03
C GLY A 566 -24.04 -23.04 7.02
N PRO A 567 -23.14 -23.14 8.01
CA PRO A 567 -21.84 -22.43 7.99
C PRO A 567 -20.78 -23.11 7.11
N ASN A 568 -21.04 -24.35 6.68
CA ASN A 568 -20.05 -25.17 6.00
C ASN A 568 -20.00 -24.88 4.50
N LEU A 569 -18.82 -24.52 4.02
CA LEU A 569 -18.45 -24.53 2.60
C LEU A 569 -17.40 -25.60 2.37
N LEU A 570 -17.63 -26.45 1.36
CA LEU A 570 -16.77 -27.57 1.03
C LEU A 570 -16.50 -27.58 -0.47
N ALA A 571 -15.25 -27.80 -0.84
CA ALA A 571 -14.85 -28.13 -2.19
C ALA A 571 -13.90 -29.31 -2.22
N GLY A 572 -13.87 -30.01 -3.34
CA GLY A 572 -12.90 -31.05 -3.67
C GLY A 572 -12.31 -30.76 -5.04
N VAL A 573 -10.99 -30.90 -5.16
CA VAL A 573 -10.27 -30.66 -6.42
C VAL A 573 -9.34 -31.84 -6.72
N ALA A 574 -9.48 -32.43 -7.90
CA ALA A 574 -8.65 -33.53 -8.39
C ALA A 574 -8.07 -33.19 -9.76
N PRO A 575 -6.90 -33.73 -10.14
CA PRO A 575 -6.38 -33.60 -11.51
C PRO A 575 -7.37 -34.10 -12.55
N TYR A 576 -7.44 -33.43 -13.71
CA TYR A 576 -8.32 -33.84 -14.80
C TYR A 576 -7.80 -35.13 -15.46
N ALA A 577 -8.55 -36.23 -15.30
CA ALA A 577 -8.23 -37.55 -15.87
C ALA A 577 -9.11 -37.92 -17.07
N GLY A 578 -9.68 -36.93 -17.76
CA GLY A 578 -10.51 -37.13 -18.95
C GLY A 578 -12.02 -37.15 -18.69
N GLY A 579 -12.80 -37.20 -19.78
CA GLY A 579 -14.26 -37.03 -19.73
C GLY A 579 -15.03 -38.14 -19.01
N LYS A 580 -14.49 -39.37 -18.99
CA LYS A 580 -15.11 -40.51 -18.28
C LYS A 580 -15.01 -40.33 -16.77
N ALA A 581 -13.81 -40.04 -16.26
CA ALA A 581 -13.58 -39.76 -14.84
C ALA A 581 -14.43 -38.58 -14.35
N PHE A 582 -14.54 -37.52 -15.16
CA PHE A 582 -15.45 -36.40 -14.86
C PHE A 582 -16.91 -36.85 -14.73
N GLY A 583 -17.39 -37.69 -15.66
CA GLY A 583 -18.76 -38.22 -15.59
C GLY A 583 -19.02 -39.04 -14.33
N GLU A 584 -18.09 -39.94 -13.98
CA GLU A 584 -18.19 -40.78 -12.77
C GLU A 584 -18.22 -39.94 -11.48
N ILE A 585 -17.32 -38.96 -11.36
CA ILE A 585 -17.28 -38.04 -10.20
C ILE A 585 -18.56 -37.22 -10.13
N ARG A 586 -18.98 -36.60 -11.24
CA ARG A 586 -20.19 -35.79 -11.30
C ARG A 586 -21.41 -36.60 -10.87
N ASP A 587 -21.59 -37.78 -11.44
CA ASP A 587 -22.77 -38.60 -11.19
C ASP A 587 -22.79 -39.09 -9.73
N ALA A 588 -21.65 -39.48 -9.16
CA ALA A 588 -21.53 -39.88 -7.76
C ALA A 588 -21.80 -38.72 -6.79
N VAL A 589 -21.16 -37.56 -7.02
CA VAL A 589 -21.29 -36.37 -6.17
C VAL A 589 -22.71 -35.80 -6.24
N CYS A 590 -23.32 -35.71 -7.43
CA CYS A 590 -24.70 -35.27 -7.58
C CYS A 590 -25.70 -36.28 -6.98
N ALA A 591 -25.44 -37.59 -7.07
CA ALA A 591 -26.28 -38.60 -6.43
C ALA A 591 -26.22 -38.48 -4.89
N ALA A 592 -25.02 -38.35 -4.31
CA ALA A 592 -24.85 -38.13 -2.87
C ALA A 592 -25.45 -36.81 -2.41
N TRP A 593 -25.45 -35.78 -3.25
CA TRP A 593 -26.09 -34.49 -2.95
C TRP A 593 -27.63 -34.61 -2.85
N ARG A 594 -28.24 -35.42 -3.72
CA ARG A 594 -29.70 -35.60 -3.75
C ARG A 594 -30.21 -36.57 -2.68
N ASP A 595 -29.36 -37.45 -2.15
CA ASP A 595 -29.72 -38.42 -1.11
C ASP A 595 -29.50 -37.84 0.31
N PRO A 596 -30.58 -37.58 1.09
CA PRO A 596 -30.46 -37.05 2.45
C PRO A 596 -29.83 -38.04 3.45
N THR A 597 -29.75 -39.32 3.11
CA THR A 597 -29.18 -40.37 3.95
C THR A 597 -27.69 -40.64 3.67
N SER A 598 -27.16 -40.07 2.57
CA SER A 598 -25.76 -40.20 2.18
C SER A 598 -24.90 -39.12 2.85
N SER A 599 -23.69 -39.49 3.28
CA SER A 599 -22.71 -38.54 3.77
C SER A 599 -21.97 -37.90 2.59
N PHE A 600 -22.45 -36.74 2.16
CA PHE A 600 -21.82 -35.95 1.09
C PHE A 600 -20.33 -35.66 1.35
N TYR A 601 -19.96 -35.47 2.63
CA TYR A 601 -18.58 -35.26 3.04
C TYR A 601 -17.71 -36.50 2.80
N ASP A 602 -18.23 -37.70 3.08
CA ASP A 602 -17.49 -38.94 2.86
C ASP A 602 -17.31 -39.20 1.37
N GLU A 603 -18.31 -38.89 0.53
CA GLU A 603 -18.19 -39.01 -0.92
C GLU A 603 -17.17 -38.02 -1.49
N LEU A 604 -17.18 -36.75 -1.04
CA LEU A 604 -16.12 -35.80 -1.40
C LEU A 604 -14.74 -36.28 -0.96
N THR A 605 -14.60 -36.72 0.29
CA THR A 605 -13.32 -37.21 0.82
C THR A 605 -12.82 -38.44 0.06
N ARG A 606 -13.73 -39.32 -0.36
CA ARG A 606 -13.42 -40.50 -1.17
C ARG A 606 -12.82 -40.13 -2.54
N TRP A 607 -13.39 -39.15 -3.23
CA TRP A 607 -12.93 -38.76 -4.57
C TRP A 607 -11.75 -37.79 -4.58
N PHE A 608 -11.71 -36.89 -3.61
CA PHE A 608 -10.77 -35.76 -3.62
C PHE A 608 -9.67 -35.87 -2.57
N GLY A 609 -9.87 -36.61 -1.47
CA GLY A 609 -8.85 -36.87 -0.44
C GLY A 609 -8.18 -35.58 0.08
N GLU A 610 -6.87 -35.46 -0.11
CA GLU A 610 -6.08 -34.26 0.23
C GLU A 610 -6.45 -33.00 -0.59
N GLY A 611 -7.23 -33.16 -1.66
CA GLY A 611 -7.79 -32.07 -2.46
C GLY A 611 -9.06 -31.44 -1.89
N CYS A 612 -9.51 -31.87 -0.70
CA CYS A 612 -10.62 -31.26 0.01
C CYS A 612 -10.23 -29.90 0.62
N ILE A 613 -11.05 -28.88 0.36
CA ILE A 613 -10.86 -27.48 0.76
C ILE A 613 -12.11 -27.02 1.50
N ARG A 614 -11.92 -26.26 2.57
CA ARG A 614 -13.00 -25.72 3.40
C ARG A 614 -13.11 -24.21 3.21
N GLY A 615 -14.26 -23.65 3.59
CA GLY A 615 -14.44 -22.19 3.61
C GLY A 615 -13.40 -21.43 4.45
N THR A 616 -12.80 -22.08 5.45
CA THR A 616 -11.72 -21.51 6.28
C THR A 616 -10.37 -21.42 5.56
N ASP A 617 -10.22 -22.12 4.43
CA ASP A 617 -9.00 -22.09 3.60
C ASP A 617 -9.09 -21.03 2.49
N LEU A 618 -10.22 -20.35 2.36
CA LEU A 618 -10.37 -19.20 1.47
C LEU A 618 -9.51 -18.05 1.98
N LEU A 619 -9.01 -17.27 1.03
CA LEU A 619 -8.49 -15.94 1.32
C LEU A 619 -9.52 -15.11 2.08
N ARG A 620 -9.04 -14.20 2.92
CA ARG A 620 -9.89 -13.47 3.87
C ARG A 620 -10.97 -12.66 3.18
N ASP A 621 -10.64 -12.04 2.05
CA ASP A 621 -11.58 -11.20 1.29
C ASP A 621 -12.71 -12.04 0.68
N GLU A 622 -12.39 -13.17 0.06
CA GLU A 622 -13.36 -14.13 -0.49
C GLU A 622 -14.23 -14.71 0.61
N ALA A 623 -13.62 -15.10 1.74
CA ALA A 623 -14.35 -15.61 2.89
C ALA A 623 -15.36 -14.57 3.40
N ARG A 624 -14.94 -13.32 3.60
CA ARG A 624 -15.83 -12.22 4.02
C ARG A 624 -16.92 -11.93 3.00
N THR A 625 -16.57 -11.92 1.72
CA THR A 625 -17.52 -11.70 0.62
C THR A 625 -18.59 -12.78 0.60
N ILE A 626 -18.19 -14.06 0.63
CA ILE A 626 -19.11 -15.20 0.66
C ILE A 626 -20.00 -15.17 1.90
N VAL A 627 -19.41 -14.96 3.09
CA VAL A 627 -20.16 -14.87 4.35
C VAL A 627 -21.17 -13.73 4.27
N SER A 628 -20.79 -12.58 3.71
CA SER A 628 -21.68 -11.42 3.53
C SER A 628 -22.83 -11.73 2.56
N LEU A 629 -22.58 -12.45 1.46
CA LEU A 629 -23.62 -12.90 0.52
C LEU A 629 -24.60 -13.90 1.16
N ILE A 630 -24.09 -14.84 1.96
CA ILE A 630 -24.91 -15.79 2.72
C ILE A 630 -25.78 -15.04 3.75
N LEU A 631 -25.16 -14.12 4.49
CA LEU A 631 -25.84 -13.32 5.52
C LEU A 631 -26.90 -12.40 4.91
N LYS A 632 -26.66 -11.79 3.75
CA LYS A 632 -27.61 -10.87 3.08
C LYS A 632 -29.00 -11.50 2.92
N THR A 633 -29.05 -12.78 2.56
CA THR A 633 -30.33 -13.50 2.39
C THR A 633 -31.05 -13.72 3.73
N SER A 634 -30.30 -13.99 4.79
CA SER A 634 -30.85 -14.20 6.14
C SER A 634 -31.27 -12.88 6.78
N ILE A 635 -30.44 -11.84 6.64
CA ILE A 635 -30.69 -10.48 7.14
C ILE A 635 -31.92 -9.90 6.45
N SER A 636 -32.08 -10.04 5.13
CA SER A 636 -33.27 -9.54 4.42
C SER A 636 -34.57 -10.06 5.02
N ARG A 637 -34.64 -11.32 5.46
CA ARG A 637 -35.86 -11.88 6.10
C ARG A 637 -36.11 -11.33 7.51
N ILE A 638 -35.03 -11.10 8.26
CA ILE A 638 -35.11 -10.44 9.57
C ILE A 638 -35.60 -9.00 9.37
N GLU A 639 -35.08 -8.33 8.35
CA GLU A 639 -35.46 -6.98 7.97
C GLU A 639 -36.91 -6.89 7.48
N ASP A 640 -37.43 -7.89 6.75
CA ASP A 640 -38.86 -7.95 6.39
C ASP A 640 -39.74 -7.95 7.65
N SER A 641 -39.34 -8.72 8.67
CA SER A 641 -40.03 -8.75 9.96
C SER A 641 -39.91 -7.43 10.72
N PHE A 642 -38.75 -6.76 10.64
CA PHE A 642 -38.56 -5.44 11.24
C PHE A 642 -39.32 -4.34 10.48
N GLN A 643 -39.50 -4.49 9.17
CA GLN A 643 -40.27 -3.57 8.34
C GLN A 643 -41.75 -3.58 8.73
N ASP A 644 -42.30 -4.76 9.04
CA ASP A 644 -43.67 -4.89 9.55
C ASP A 644 -43.83 -4.19 10.91
N ILE A 645 -42.86 -4.36 11.81
CA ILE A 645 -42.83 -3.68 13.12
C ILE A 645 -42.73 -2.17 12.90
N TYR A 646 -41.83 -1.72 12.03
CA TYR A 646 -41.65 -0.31 11.70
C TYR A 646 -42.95 0.33 11.21
N THR A 647 -43.57 -0.27 10.20
CA THR A 647 -44.79 0.27 9.58
C THR A 647 -45.96 0.32 10.56
N ARG A 648 -46.08 -0.69 11.44
CA ARG A 648 -47.19 -0.80 12.39
C ARG A 648 -47.02 0.10 13.62
N TYR A 649 -45.80 0.24 14.13
CA TYR A 649 -45.55 0.83 15.45
C TYR A 649 -44.87 2.20 15.41
N LEU A 650 -44.39 2.68 14.26
CA LEU A 650 -43.88 4.06 14.14
C LEU A 650 -44.90 5.11 14.60
N PRO A 651 -46.20 5.08 14.19
CA PRO A 651 -47.19 6.05 14.68
C PRO A 651 -47.45 5.94 16.18
N LEU A 652 -47.31 4.73 16.75
CA LEU A 652 -47.42 4.52 18.19
C LEU A 652 -46.21 5.12 18.92
N MET A 653 -44.99 4.94 18.40
CA MET A 653 -43.80 5.59 18.93
C MET A 653 -43.91 7.11 18.91
N GLU A 654 -44.46 7.69 17.82
CA GLU A 654 -44.74 9.13 17.75
C GLU A 654 -45.71 9.57 18.85
N SER A 655 -46.78 8.81 19.06
CA SER A 655 -47.76 9.07 20.12
C SER A 655 -47.13 8.97 21.52
N MET A 656 -46.31 7.95 21.76
CA MET A 656 -45.62 7.74 23.03
C MET A 656 -44.60 8.85 23.31
N HIS A 657 -43.87 9.29 22.29
CA HIS A 657 -42.92 10.41 22.39
C HIS A 657 -43.62 11.72 22.74
N MET A 658 -44.76 12.02 22.10
CA MET A 658 -45.59 13.20 22.44
C MET A 658 -46.14 13.16 23.87
N LEU A 659 -46.33 11.96 24.44
CA LEU A 659 -46.80 11.74 25.81
C LEU A 659 -45.65 11.57 26.81
N GLU A 660 -44.40 11.80 26.41
CA GLU A 660 -43.19 11.61 27.23
C GLU A 660 -43.08 10.21 27.85
N MET A 661 -43.62 9.19 27.17
CA MET A 661 -43.59 7.80 27.63
C MET A 661 -42.32 7.07 27.16
N PRO A 662 -41.74 6.19 27.99
CA PRO A 662 -40.60 5.37 27.57
C PRO A 662 -41.02 4.37 26.49
N ILE A 663 -40.29 4.35 25.37
CA ILE A 663 -40.54 3.42 24.25
C ILE A 663 -39.87 2.07 24.57
N PRO A 664 -40.60 0.94 24.53
CA PRO A 664 -40.01 -0.38 24.77
C PRO A 664 -38.93 -0.74 23.76
N ALA A 665 -37.82 -1.34 24.24
CA ALA A 665 -36.70 -1.77 23.39
C ALA A 665 -37.13 -2.74 22.27
N ALA A 666 -38.15 -3.56 22.51
CA ALA A 666 -38.72 -4.48 21.53
C ALA A 666 -39.32 -3.78 20.29
N ILE A 667 -39.66 -2.49 20.39
CA ILE A 667 -40.12 -1.65 19.27
C ILE A 667 -38.99 -0.74 18.79
N ALA A 668 -38.26 -0.11 19.70
CA ALA A 668 -37.21 0.84 19.38
C ALA A 668 -36.06 0.24 18.55
N VAL A 669 -35.61 -0.99 18.88
CA VAL A 669 -34.48 -1.63 18.18
C VAL A 669 -34.80 -1.95 16.72
N PRO A 670 -35.92 -2.63 16.38
CA PRO A 670 -36.30 -2.84 14.97
C PRO A 670 -36.49 -1.54 14.19
N VAL A 671 -37.12 -0.52 14.78
CA VAL A 671 -37.35 0.77 14.13
C VAL A 671 -36.02 1.49 13.86
N ALA A 672 -35.10 1.49 14.83
CA ALA A 672 -33.78 2.06 14.66
C ALA A 672 -32.98 1.37 13.55
N HIS A 673 -33.04 0.03 13.48
CA HIS A 673 -32.40 -0.75 12.41
C HIS A 673 -32.92 -0.36 11.02
N ILE A 674 -34.25 -0.25 10.86
CA ILE A 674 -34.85 0.15 9.58
C ILE A 674 -34.46 1.57 9.21
N LEU A 675 -34.47 2.52 10.15
CA LEU A 675 -34.03 3.90 9.89
C LEU A 675 -32.55 3.97 9.47
N HIS A 676 -31.66 3.21 10.12
CA HIS A 676 -30.26 3.11 9.70
C HIS A 676 -30.12 2.54 8.29
N ARG A 677 -30.79 1.42 8.00
CA ARG A 677 -30.76 0.77 6.69
C ARG A 677 -31.26 1.72 5.60
N ASP A 678 -32.40 2.36 5.82
CA ASP A 678 -33.03 3.27 4.86
C ASP A 678 -32.14 4.50 4.62
N LEU A 679 -31.49 5.05 5.66
CA LEU A 679 -30.53 6.14 5.48
C LEU A 679 -29.30 5.72 4.66
N VAL A 680 -28.75 4.53 4.96
CA VAL A 680 -27.62 3.95 4.21
C VAL A 680 -27.99 3.75 2.74
N LEU A 681 -29.19 3.25 2.44
CA LEU A 681 -29.69 3.10 1.07
C LEU A 681 -29.91 4.45 0.38
N ALA A 682 -30.51 5.42 1.07
CA ALA A 682 -30.77 6.76 0.54
C ALA A 682 -29.47 7.51 0.19
N VAL A 683 -28.49 7.53 1.10
CA VAL A 683 -27.15 8.10 0.85
C VAL A 683 -26.39 7.30 -0.23
N GLY A 684 -26.60 5.99 -0.26
CA GLY A 684 -25.99 5.08 -1.23
C GLY A 684 -26.48 5.26 -2.67
N SER A 685 -27.64 5.91 -2.90
CA SER A 685 -28.18 6.17 -4.23
C SER A 685 -27.28 7.10 -5.05
N THR A 686 -27.24 6.93 -6.38
CA THR A 686 -26.50 7.82 -7.30
C THR A 686 -27.04 9.25 -7.29
N ARG A 687 -28.34 9.40 -7.04
CA ARG A 687 -29.05 10.66 -6.83
C ARG A 687 -29.89 10.52 -5.56
N PRO A 688 -29.32 10.83 -4.39
CA PRO A 688 -30.05 10.78 -3.12
C PRO A 688 -31.24 11.76 -3.12
N ASP A 689 -32.41 11.29 -2.69
CA ASP A 689 -33.59 12.15 -2.51
C ASP A 689 -33.47 12.93 -1.19
N PRO A 690 -33.33 14.28 -1.23
CA PRO A 690 -33.20 15.08 -0.02
C PRO A 690 -34.44 15.02 0.89
N VAL A 691 -35.65 14.83 0.33
CA VAL A 691 -36.89 14.76 1.11
C VAL A 691 -36.91 13.48 1.93
N GLU A 692 -36.55 12.36 1.31
CA GLU A 692 -36.45 11.06 1.98
C GLU A 692 -35.40 11.08 3.08
N MET A 693 -34.20 11.60 2.80
CA MET A 693 -33.12 11.69 3.79
C MET A 693 -33.50 12.57 4.99
N SER A 694 -34.09 13.75 4.75
CA SER A 694 -34.56 14.64 5.83
C SER A 694 -35.57 13.94 6.73
N ARG A 695 -36.55 13.23 6.15
CA ARG A 695 -37.56 12.47 6.90
C ARG A 695 -36.92 11.44 7.83
N ILE A 696 -35.88 10.73 7.35
CA ILE A 696 -35.19 9.69 8.13
C ILE A 696 -34.36 10.32 9.25
N VAL A 697 -33.60 11.38 8.96
CA VAL A 697 -32.79 12.11 9.95
C VAL A 697 -33.67 12.69 11.07
N ASP A 698 -34.79 13.32 10.71
CA ASP A 698 -35.73 13.90 11.68
C ASP A 698 -36.30 12.81 12.61
N ALA A 699 -36.63 11.64 12.07
CA ALA A 699 -37.10 10.51 12.86
C ALA A 699 -36.00 9.99 13.81
N MET A 700 -34.77 9.85 13.33
CA MET A 700 -33.63 9.41 14.16
C MET A 700 -33.36 10.40 15.30
N GLN A 701 -33.34 11.70 15.02
CA GLN A 701 -33.16 12.74 16.05
C GLN A 701 -34.30 12.73 17.06
N ARG A 702 -35.56 12.67 16.60
CA ARG A 702 -36.75 12.65 17.45
C ARG A 702 -36.73 11.50 18.46
N PHE A 703 -36.31 10.31 18.03
CA PHE A 703 -36.23 9.13 18.88
C PHE A 703 -34.86 8.91 19.52
N ALA A 704 -33.94 9.88 19.42
CA ALA A 704 -32.58 9.81 19.94
C ALA A 704 -31.82 8.52 19.52
N ILE A 705 -32.00 8.11 18.26
CA ILE A 705 -31.34 6.94 17.70
C ILE A 705 -29.89 7.31 17.35
N PRO A 706 -28.87 6.66 17.96
CA PRO A 706 -27.47 6.99 17.72
C PRO A 706 -27.04 6.54 16.31
N PRO A 707 -26.49 7.43 15.47
CA PRO A 707 -26.04 7.07 14.12
C PRO A 707 -24.76 6.21 14.13
N GLU A 708 -24.60 5.36 13.12
CA GLU A 708 -23.33 4.67 12.80
C GLU A 708 -22.30 5.68 12.26
N LYS A 709 -21.71 6.49 13.16
CA LYS A 709 -20.93 7.68 12.81
C LYS A 709 -19.79 7.41 11.82
N GLU A 710 -18.94 6.41 12.05
CA GLU A 710 -17.81 6.16 11.15
C GLU A 710 -18.27 5.82 9.74
N LYS A 711 -19.19 4.85 9.63
CA LYS A 711 -19.72 4.39 8.34
C LYS A 711 -20.47 5.48 7.58
N LEU A 712 -21.36 6.19 8.26
CA LEU A 712 -22.13 7.28 7.64
C LEU A 712 -21.23 8.47 7.25
N SER A 713 -20.21 8.78 8.04
CA SER A 713 -19.22 9.81 7.68
C SER A 713 -18.47 9.42 6.40
N MET A 714 -18.01 8.17 6.29
CA MET A 714 -17.37 7.69 5.07
C MET A 714 -18.33 7.75 3.86
N MET A 715 -19.54 7.22 4.00
CA MET A 715 -20.52 7.18 2.90
C MET A 715 -20.96 8.57 2.43
N THR A 716 -21.25 9.49 3.36
CA THR A 716 -21.65 10.87 3.02
C THR A 716 -20.51 11.65 2.39
N GLY A 717 -19.28 11.49 2.87
CA GLY A 717 -18.09 12.09 2.26
C GLY A 717 -17.88 11.63 0.81
N SER A 718 -17.88 10.31 0.57
CA SER A 718 -17.75 9.75 -0.78
C SER A 718 -18.90 10.14 -1.70
N ARG A 719 -20.14 10.13 -1.21
CA ARG A 719 -21.30 10.55 -2.01
C ARG A 719 -21.25 12.03 -2.36
N LEU A 720 -20.87 12.89 -1.43
CA LEU A 720 -20.70 14.33 -1.66
C LEU A 720 -19.61 14.59 -2.71
N SER A 721 -18.48 13.89 -2.63
CA SER A 721 -17.39 13.93 -3.61
C SER A 721 -17.90 13.62 -5.03
N LEU A 722 -18.58 12.49 -5.20
CA LEU A 722 -19.14 12.08 -6.50
C LEU A 722 -20.18 13.08 -7.04
N LEU A 723 -21.05 13.62 -6.18
CA LEU A 723 -22.04 14.62 -6.60
C LEU A 723 -21.38 15.93 -7.06
N LEU A 724 -20.29 16.36 -6.42
CA LEU A 724 -19.54 17.55 -6.83
C LEU A 724 -18.77 17.32 -8.13
N GLN A 725 -18.26 16.11 -8.36
CA GLN A 725 -17.67 15.73 -9.64
C GLN A 725 -18.72 15.73 -10.76
N ASP A 726 -19.92 15.20 -10.51
CA ASP A 726 -21.02 15.27 -11.47
C ASP A 726 -21.46 16.71 -11.76
N LEU A 727 -21.48 17.57 -10.72
CA LEU A 727 -21.79 18.99 -10.84
C LEU A 727 -20.76 19.73 -11.71
N LEU A 728 -19.49 19.32 -11.69
CA LEU A 728 -18.44 19.87 -12.58
C LEU A 728 -18.78 19.66 -14.06
N GLY A 729 -19.34 18.50 -14.40
CA GLY A 729 -19.76 18.17 -15.77
C GLY A 729 -21.09 18.83 -16.19
N SER A 730 -21.99 19.07 -15.23
CA SER A 730 -23.31 19.70 -15.47
C SER A 730 -23.60 20.81 -14.44
N PRO A 731 -22.92 21.97 -14.53
CA PRO A 731 -23.10 23.05 -13.56
C PRO A 731 -24.51 23.65 -13.68
N GLY A 732 -25.25 23.63 -12.58
CA GLY A 732 -26.62 24.14 -12.51
C GLY A 732 -27.72 23.10 -12.66
N ASP A 733 -27.40 21.81 -12.68
CA ASP A 733 -28.41 20.75 -12.54
C ASP A 733 -29.10 20.84 -11.16
N PRO A 734 -30.40 21.20 -11.10
CA PRO A 734 -31.11 21.36 -9.84
C PRO A 734 -31.22 20.06 -9.04
N SER A 735 -31.24 18.91 -9.70
CA SER A 735 -31.31 17.61 -9.03
C SER A 735 -30.02 17.31 -8.28
N ILE A 736 -28.87 17.61 -8.88
CA ILE A 736 -27.55 17.39 -8.25
C ILE A 736 -27.41 18.32 -7.05
N LEU A 737 -27.74 19.61 -7.21
CA LEU A 737 -27.70 20.58 -6.12
C LEU A 737 -28.60 20.17 -4.95
N ALA A 738 -29.84 19.73 -5.24
CA ALA A 738 -30.76 19.25 -4.21
C ALA A 738 -30.20 18.04 -3.44
N SER A 739 -29.60 17.07 -4.14
CA SER A 739 -28.93 15.92 -3.50
C SER A 739 -27.73 16.35 -2.64
N ILE A 740 -26.92 17.31 -3.09
CA ILE A 740 -25.78 17.84 -2.32
C ILE A 740 -26.27 18.46 -1.01
N PHE A 741 -27.29 19.33 -1.05
CA PHE A 741 -27.86 19.91 0.16
C PHE A 741 -28.46 18.87 1.09
N GLY A 742 -29.12 17.83 0.54
CA GLY A 742 -29.61 16.70 1.33
C GLY A 742 -28.49 15.99 2.09
N ILE A 743 -27.34 15.74 1.43
CA ILE A 743 -26.18 15.12 2.08
C ILE A 743 -25.57 16.05 3.14
N ILE A 744 -25.44 17.36 2.87
CA ILE A 744 -24.98 18.35 3.86
C ILE A 744 -25.89 18.35 5.09
N GLN A 745 -27.21 18.29 4.90
CA GLN A 745 -28.17 18.21 5.99
C GLN A 745 -28.03 16.93 6.81
N VAL A 746 -27.77 15.78 6.17
CA VAL A 746 -27.46 14.52 6.89
C VAL A 746 -26.20 14.67 7.74
N ILE A 747 -25.13 15.26 7.18
CA ILE A 747 -23.86 15.47 7.88
C ILE A 747 -24.06 16.36 9.10
N SER A 748 -24.67 17.54 8.92
CA SER A 748 -24.90 18.48 10.01
C SER A 748 -25.92 17.99 11.03
N GLY A 749 -27.00 17.35 10.58
CA GLY A 749 -28.09 16.87 11.44
C GLY A 749 -27.67 15.71 12.34
N LEU A 750 -26.78 14.83 11.87
CA LEU A 750 -26.28 13.69 12.65
C LEU A 750 -24.90 13.93 13.28
N SER A 751 -24.38 15.17 13.16
CA SER A 751 -23.04 15.56 13.63
C SER A 751 -21.95 14.58 13.16
N LEU A 752 -21.97 14.28 11.86
CA LEU A 752 -20.98 13.43 11.20
C LEU A 752 -19.70 14.22 10.91
N THR A 753 -18.58 13.53 10.81
CA THR A 753 -17.26 14.12 10.52
C THR A 753 -16.63 13.43 9.32
N PRO A 754 -17.22 13.58 8.11
CA PRO A 754 -16.67 13.01 6.89
C PRO A 754 -15.33 13.68 6.53
N SER A 755 -14.44 12.93 5.87
CA SER A 755 -13.36 13.58 5.13
C SER A 755 -13.97 14.35 3.96
N LEU A 756 -13.75 15.66 3.92
CA LEU A 756 -14.22 16.54 2.84
C LEU A 756 -13.16 16.71 1.76
N TRP A 757 -12.05 15.98 1.82
CA TRP A 757 -10.87 16.25 1.01
C TRP A 757 -11.15 16.17 -0.50
N GLU A 758 -11.76 15.09 -0.97
CA GLU A 758 -12.10 14.94 -2.39
C GLU A 758 -13.18 15.92 -2.83
N ALA A 759 -14.19 16.14 -1.99
CA ALA A 759 -15.28 17.08 -2.23
C ALA A 759 -14.74 18.52 -2.42
N GLN A 760 -13.82 18.95 -1.56
CA GLN A 760 -13.12 20.24 -1.68
C GLN A 760 -12.32 20.33 -2.97
N ASN A 761 -11.59 19.27 -3.36
CA ASN A 761 -10.84 19.26 -4.62
C ASN A 761 -11.76 19.43 -5.83
N ALA A 762 -12.85 18.67 -5.90
CA ALA A 762 -13.84 18.76 -6.97
C ALA A 762 -14.53 20.15 -6.99
N PHE A 763 -14.89 20.69 -5.83
CA PHE A 763 -15.48 22.02 -5.72
C PHE A 763 -14.51 23.14 -6.15
N ILE A 764 -13.23 23.03 -5.80
CA ILE A 764 -12.22 24.02 -6.21
C ILE A 764 -12.00 23.97 -7.72
N GLN A 765 -11.98 22.78 -8.33
CA GLN A 765 -11.98 22.66 -9.80
C GLN A 765 -13.21 23.32 -10.43
N LEU A 766 -14.40 23.12 -9.84
CA LEU A 766 -15.64 23.78 -10.28
C LEU A 766 -15.54 25.30 -10.13
N ARG A 767 -15.09 25.78 -8.98
CA ARG A 767 -14.86 27.22 -8.73
C ARG A 767 -13.91 27.77 -9.78
N ASP A 768 -12.74 27.17 -10.00
CA ASP A 768 -11.72 27.69 -10.91
C ASP A 768 -12.12 27.61 -12.39
N ALA A 769 -12.94 26.62 -12.78
CA ALA A 769 -13.46 26.50 -14.13
C ALA A 769 -14.58 27.52 -14.45
N TYR A 770 -15.39 27.90 -13.46
CA TYR A 770 -16.58 28.73 -13.67
C TYR A 770 -16.50 30.13 -13.02
N MET A 771 -15.49 30.41 -12.20
CA MET A 771 -15.15 31.74 -11.68
C MET A 771 -13.94 32.29 -12.45
N PRO A 772 -14.06 33.40 -13.19
CA PRO A 772 -12.90 33.99 -13.82
C PRO A 772 -11.97 34.60 -12.76
N VAL A 773 -10.68 34.27 -12.84
CA VAL A 773 -9.61 35.03 -12.16
C VAL A 773 -9.76 36.50 -12.55
N ARG A 774 -9.80 37.39 -11.56
CA ARG A 774 -9.92 38.84 -11.73
C ARG A 774 -8.60 39.43 -12.28
N ASN A 775 -8.17 39.01 -13.47
CA ASN A 775 -7.03 39.61 -14.15
C ASN A 775 -7.47 40.94 -14.77
N GLY A 776 -6.82 42.03 -14.36
CA GLY A 776 -7.19 43.43 -14.60
C GLY A 776 -7.18 43.93 -16.05
N LYS A 777 -7.64 43.15 -17.03
CA LYS A 777 -7.92 43.62 -18.39
C LYS A 777 -9.38 43.35 -18.74
N ALA A 778 -10.14 44.44 -18.83
CA ALA A 778 -11.53 44.43 -19.23
C ALA A 778 -11.68 44.02 -20.70
N GLY A 779 -12.73 43.25 -21.00
CA GLY A 779 -13.28 43.19 -22.36
C GLY A 779 -13.47 41.82 -22.98
N ASP A 780 -14.05 40.85 -22.26
CA ASP A 780 -15.24 40.10 -22.71
C ASP A 780 -15.69 39.19 -21.55
N ARG A 781 -16.72 39.58 -20.80
CA ARG A 781 -17.23 38.78 -19.66
C ARG A 781 -18.60 38.23 -20.02
N ARG A 782 -18.69 36.93 -20.34
CA ARG A 782 -19.95 36.21 -20.20
C ARG A 782 -20.19 35.99 -18.71
N TYR A 783 -21.04 36.82 -18.13
CA TYR A 783 -21.49 36.68 -16.76
C TYR A 783 -22.47 35.51 -16.69
N HIS A 784 -22.02 34.36 -16.18
CA HIS A 784 -22.91 33.45 -15.46
C HIS A 784 -22.67 33.74 -13.98
N SER A 785 -23.48 34.60 -13.37
CA SER A 785 -23.53 34.70 -11.91
C SER A 785 -23.81 33.31 -11.36
N LEU A 786 -23.00 32.80 -10.43
CA LEU A 786 -23.30 31.52 -9.81
C LEU A 786 -24.65 31.61 -9.09
N PRO A 787 -25.47 30.56 -9.12
CA PRO A 787 -26.60 30.44 -8.20
C PRO A 787 -26.10 30.61 -6.75
N GLU A 788 -26.80 31.36 -5.91
CA GLU A 788 -26.49 31.53 -4.46
C GLU A 788 -26.20 30.18 -3.77
N GLN A 789 -26.85 29.12 -4.25
CA GLN A 789 -26.66 27.74 -3.83
C GLN A 789 -25.21 27.24 -3.91
N ILE A 790 -24.41 27.67 -4.89
CA ILE A 790 -23.01 27.24 -4.98
C ILE A 790 -22.15 27.94 -3.92
N GLU A 791 -22.53 29.16 -3.51
CA GLU A 791 -21.83 29.83 -2.42
C GLU A 791 -22.04 29.12 -1.08
N ASP A 792 -23.25 28.63 -0.81
CA ASP A 792 -23.55 27.87 0.40
C ASP A 792 -22.77 26.55 0.47
N ILE A 793 -22.60 25.88 -0.67
CA ILE A 793 -21.75 24.69 -0.77
C ILE A 793 -20.28 25.05 -0.47
N GLY A 794 -19.77 26.16 -1.02
CA GLY A 794 -18.40 26.62 -0.75
C GLY A 794 -18.18 26.96 0.72
N ARG A 795 -19.15 27.62 1.38
CA ARG A 795 -19.11 27.91 2.82
C ARG A 795 -19.10 26.62 3.65
N PHE A 796 -19.93 25.63 3.32
CA PHE A 796 -19.92 24.33 4.00
C PHE A 796 -18.57 23.62 3.86
N LEU A 797 -17.97 23.66 2.68
CA LEU A 797 -16.68 23.03 2.40
C LEU A 797 -15.48 23.81 2.95
N GLY A 798 -15.69 25.02 3.49
CA GLY A 798 -14.63 25.89 3.96
C GLY A 798 -13.74 26.40 2.83
N VAL A 799 -14.30 26.63 1.63
CA VAL A 799 -13.55 27.11 0.46
C VAL A 799 -13.84 28.58 0.22
N ARG A 800 -12.77 29.37 0.01
CA ARG A 800 -12.92 30.78 -0.37
C ARG A 800 -13.43 30.91 -1.80
N ILE A 801 -14.50 31.68 -1.97
CA ILE A 801 -15.17 31.95 -3.25
C ILE A 801 -14.59 33.19 -3.93
#